data_AF-A0A2N1DAN2-F1
#
_entry.id   AF-A0A2N1DAN2-F1
#
_cell.length_a   1.000
_cell.length_b   1.000
_cell.length_c   1.000
_cell.angle_alpha   90.00
_cell.angle_beta   90.00
_cell.angle_gamma   90.00
#
_symmetry.space_group_name_H-M   'P 1'
#
loop_
_entity.id
_entity.type
_entity.pdbx_description
1 polymer ?
#
loop_
_entity_poly.entity_id
_entity_poly.type
_entity_poly.pdbx_seq_one_letter_code
_entity_poly.pdbx_strand_id
1 'polypeptide(L)'
;MNIEQIKQGILAKFEKSRLVFWQDEDIEFQEPLPEIAAELNLLGINVIALDDESHFEVKQRIELLEPQQQFLLYSNKAVNEPTRDWLFDIRLYAQQFYADSSSMILSELGMRMEFRQLVGRYKKFFGNKQRYSKLKKLLPNNADKDVLELTMIATLVKVETVSFNAVLHELISRYNESVEKSKELFDEFEKFGLDTVFWQCAIEDLGYIGLGLWLEDNSKPTLKDLVTKLLVTDCYHGLQSSGANIAQSNFALSLSAHILPIALDRDISEKLPKEIQEIVGNTAAKRAAVINFVKVWRESRTLSESYNQIASDVAYELEIKNKLAEFTQPEHLLHVETFADAEEAVLKLLARDLPAYHSNDIADWVSIRLRCHWCYQYEKYAAIYRALKSAKQFYELKDKYADGFSSLGAKNFDRASTLYKAYEDEIYRFDTSYRVFSENALRASQNGSDILKLTGLVDDIESLYVDWFLHDFAIAWGKLVDNESLLENWKLPSINNQYDFYNSEVKTVLRQGSVKRVFVIISDAFRYECAKEIHDSINNRNRYKSELKSQLGVVPSYTQAGMAALLPHTKFTAHLNKNVEYKLDGLSVHGTENRNKILQGHGGIACTYDDVMKWTNQQYRDLAQDSTAIYIYHNKIDAIGDDGATENEAFLATRDAINEIDKLIIRIFDKLKGGRVILTADHGFLFNQSDVTATDKTELKSKPAGTRLSKKRYLIGENLPKGDSYWVGKMSNTANVAPDSDAEFIVPRGSNRFHFVGGAKFIHGGIMPQEVCVPVMHLRAIHSTVKQKQTKQKVGVVPLKSPVKIVSNIDRIQFLQADPIGEKYKARELAIWIEDPDGNKVSASEKVLFDSSSDKMEERKRNIQIKIEGSGFDRTISYKLIMEDTESKTKTSHSVTIDLAFEDDFF
;
A
#
# COMPACT_ATOMS: atom_id res chain seq x y z
N MET A 1 -8.73 -7.69 50.29
CA MET A 1 -8.22 -8.54 51.37
C MET A 1 -9.19 -9.69 51.55
N ASN A 2 -8.69 -10.93 51.55
CA ASN A 2 -9.52 -12.13 51.60
C ASN A 2 -9.57 -12.66 53.04
N ILE A 3 -10.66 -12.38 53.76
CA ILE A 3 -10.89 -12.79 55.17
C ILE A 3 -10.71 -14.31 55.33
N GLU A 4 -11.12 -15.10 54.33
CA GLU A 4 -10.97 -16.56 54.33
C GLU A 4 -9.52 -17.03 54.33
N GLN A 5 -8.59 -16.33 53.66
CA GLN A 5 -7.17 -16.71 53.70
C GLN A 5 -6.53 -16.44 55.06
N ILE A 6 -6.91 -15.32 55.71
CA ILE A 6 -6.43 -14.97 57.05
C ILE A 6 -6.90 -16.03 58.03
N LYS A 7 -8.19 -16.39 57.96
CA LYS A 7 -8.79 -17.47 58.75
C LYS A 7 -8.08 -18.81 58.53
N GLN A 8 -7.85 -19.23 57.28
CA GLN A 8 -7.11 -20.45 56.99
C GLN A 8 -5.69 -20.42 57.56
N GLY A 9 -5.00 -19.30 57.42
CA GLY A 9 -3.66 -19.10 57.98
C GLY A 9 -3.63 -19.20 59.51
N ILE A 10 -4.63 -18.64 60.18
CA ILE A 10 -4.82 -18.72 61.63
C ILE A 10 -5.14 -20.17 62.04
N LEU A 11 -6.09 -20.83 61.37
CA LEU A 11 -6.50 -22.21 61.66
C LEU A 11 -5.33 -23.20 61.53
N ALA A 12 -4.47 -23.03 60.53
CA ALA A 12 -3.27 -23.84 60.36
C ALA A 12 -2.29 -23.72 61.55
N LYS A 13 -2.29 -22.59 62.28
CA LYS A 13 -1.47 -22.46 63.51
C LYS A 13 -2.07 -23.23 64.67
N PHE A 14 -3.40 -23.32 64.74
CA PHE A 14 -4.10 -24.07 65.78
C PHE A 14 -3.88 -25.58 65.71
N GLU A 15 -3.46 -26.13 64.57
CA GLU A 15 -3.02 -27.53 64.45
C GLU A 15 -1.78 -27.83 65.31
N LYS A 16 -0.97 -26.81 65.64
CA LYS A 16 0.31 -26.95 66.36
C LYS A 16 0.26 -26.47 67.81
N SER A 17 -0.69 -25.60 68.15
CA SER A 17 -0.82 -25.02 69.49
C SER A 17 -2.26 -24.57 69.72
N ARG A 18 -2.77 -24.75 70.94
CA ARG A 18 -4.06 -24.18 71.33
C ARG A 18 -4.03 -22.65 71.50
N LEU A 19 -2.84 -22.06 71.61
CA LEU A 19 -2.64 -20.62 71.76
C LEU A 19 -1.93 -20.08 70.52
N VAL A 20 -2.52 -19.06 69.91
CA VAL A 20 -1.96 -18.36 68.74
C VAL A 20 -1.92 -16.86 69.03
N PHE A 21 -0.75 -16.24 68.93
CA PHE A 21 -0.61 -14.78 68.96
C PHE A 21 -0.72 -14.21 67.55
N TRP A 22 -1.54 -13.18 67.38
CA TRP A 22 -1.59 -12.39 66.16
C TRP A 22 -1.19 -10.95 66.46
N GLN A 23 -0.03 -10.55 65.92
CA GLN A 23 0.52 -9.22 66.10
C GLN A 23 0.23 -8.38 64.84
N ASP A 24 -0.60 -7.35 64.98
CA ASP A 24 -1.01 -6.44 63.90
C ASP A 24 -0.52 -5.01 64.19
N GLU A 25 0.81 -4.83 64.18
CA GLU A 25 1.45 -3.55 64.52
C GLU A 25 1.11 -2.42 63.54
N ASP A 26 0.79 -2.76 62.30
CA ASP A 26 0.39 -1.81 61.25
C ASP A 26 -1.13 -1.48 61.31
N ILE A 27 -1.89 -2.10 62.24
CA ILE A 27 -3.34 -1.91 62.45
C ILE A 27 -4.14 -2.18 61.16
N GLU A 28 -3.72 -3.17 60.36
CA GLU A 28 -4.33 -3.48 59.07
C GLU A 28 -5.58 -4.34 59.18
N PHE A 29 -5.80 -4.99 60.33
CA PHE A 29 -6.85 -6.00 60.53
C PHE A 29 -7.78 -5.69 61.71
N GLN A 30 -7.65 -4.52 62.34
CA GLN A 30 -8.53 -4.09 63.44
C GLN A 30 -10.00 -4.00 63.03
N GLU A 31 -10.29 -3.44 61.85
CA GLU A 31 -11.66 -3.27 61.34
C GLU A 31 -12.36 -4.61 61.02
N PRO A 32 -11.72 -5.59 60.32
CA PRO A 32 -12.33 -6.90 60.07
C PRO A 32 -12.25 -7.88 61.26
N LEU A 33 -11.54 -7.55 62.34
CA LEU A 33 -11.37 -8.44 63.50
C LEU A 33 -12.70 -8.95 64.08
N PRO A 34 -13.78 -8.14 64.24
CA PRO A 34 -15.04 -8.64 64.78
C PRO A 34 -15.69 -9.74 63.93
N GLU A 35 -15.57 -9.63 62.60
CA GLU A 35 -16.07 -10.64 61.66
C GLU A 35 -15.26 -11.93 61.77
N ILE A 36 -13.93 -11.81 61.75
CA ILE A 36 -13.00 -12.94 61.94
C ILE A 36 -13.25 -13.62 63.29
N ALA A 37 -13.45 -12.84 64.36
CA ALA A 37 -13.72 -13.34 65.69
C ALA A 37 -15.06 -14.09 65.76
N ALA A 38 -16.11 -13.57 65.14
CA ALA A 38 -17.40 -14.26 65.07
C ALA A 38 -17.28 -15.63 64.38
N GLU A 39 -16.53 -15.71 63.28
CA GLU A 39 -16.32 -16.97 62.56
C GLU A 39 -15.45 -17.97 63.32
N LEU A 40 -14.37 -17.50 63.96
CA LEU A 40 -13.50 -18.35 64.77
C LEU A 40 -14.23 -18.87 66.02
N ASN A 41 -15.09 -18.05 66.63
CA ASN A 41 -15.92 -18.47 67.76
C ASN A 41 -16.88 -19.62 67.38
N LEU A 42 -17.43 -19.62 66.15
CA LEU A 42 -18.25 -20.74 65.66
C LEU A 42 -17.48 -22.07 65.54
N LEU A 43 -16.15 -21.98 65.39
CA LEU A 43 -15.25 -23.12 65.36
C LEU A 43 -14.71 -23.49 66.76
N GLY A 44 -15.19 -22.81 67.82
CA GLY A 44 -14.77 -23.03 69.19
C GLY A 44 -13.43 -22.39 69.54
N ILE A 45 -12.97 -21.38 68.79
CA ILE A 45 -11.73 -20.62 69.07
C ILE A 45 -12.11 -19.26 69.64
N ASN A 46 -11.69 -18.96 70.87
CA ASN A 46 -11.99 -17.70 71.53
C ASN A 46 -10.98 -16.62 71.13
N VAL A 47 -11.44 -15.48 70.65
CA VAL A 47 -10.56 -14.34 70.32
C VAL A 47 -10.49 -13.36 71.50
N ILE A 48 -9.28 -13.01 71.92
CA ILE A 48 -9.01 -12.01 72.95
C ILE A 48 -8.25 -10.85 72.32
N ALA A 49 -8.83 -9.66 72.35
CA ALA A 49 -8.13 -8.41 72.03
C ALA A 49 -7.28 -8.01 73.25
N LEU A 50 -6.00 -8.34 73.23
CA LEU A 50 -5.09 -8.17 74.36
C LEU A 50 -4.97 -6.73 74.84
N ASP A 51 -5.12 -5.76 73.93
CA ASP A 51 -4.85 -4.35 74.23
C ASP A 51 -5.86 -3.71 75.19
N ASP A 52 -7.03 -4.33 75.33
CA ASP A 52 -8.14 -3.89 76.18
C ASP A 52 -8.23 -4.71 77.49
N GLU A 53 -7.36 -5.71 77.67
CA GLU A 53 -7.45 -6.70 78.76
C GLU A 53 -6.24 -6.67 79.69
N SER A 54 -6.45 -7.05 80.95
CA SER A 54 -5.34 -7.26 81.89
C SER A 54 -4.54 -8.50 81.50
N HIS A 55 -3.25 -8.34 81.14
CA HIS A 55 -2.40 -9.48 80.77
C HIS A 55 -2.30 -10.54 81.89
N PHE A 56 -2.40 -10.14 83.16
CA PHE A 56 -2.43 -11.10 84.27
C PHE A 56 -3.72 -11.93 84.30
N GLU A 57 -4.85 -11.28 84.03
CA GLU A 57 -6.16 -11.94 83.95
C GLU A 57 -6.22 -12.89 82.76
N VAL A 58 -5.74 -12.44 81.60
CA VAL A 58 -5.60 -13.28 80.40
C VAL A 58 -4.73 -14.50 80.72
N LYS A 59 -3.57 -14.30 81.36
CA LYS A 59 -2.67 -15.39 81.76
C LYS A 59 -3.36 -16.40 82.68
N GLN A 60 -4.04 -15.93 83.72
CA GLN A 60 -4.78 -16.78 84.64
C GLN A 60 -5.87 -17.58 83.91
N ARG A 61 -6.60 -16.93 83.01
CA ARG A 61 -7.67 -17.57 82.24
C ARG A 61 -7.15 -18.67 81.35
N ILE A 62 -6.13 -18.39 80.53
CA ILE A 62 -5.66 -19.35 79.52
C ILE A 62 -4.82 -20.49 80.11
N GLU A 63 -4.14 -20.29 81.25
CA GLU A 63 -3.30 -21.32 81.89
C GLU A 63 -4.03 -22.15 82.96
N LEU A 64 -4.93 -21.53 83.74
CA LEU A 64 -5.54 -22.19 84.90
C LEU A 64 -7.02 -22.48 84.74
N LEU A 65 -7.80 -21.52 84.23
CA LEU A 65 -9.26 -21.66 84.18
C LEU A 65 -9.74 -22.44 82.95
N GLU A 66 -9.13 -22.19 81.79
CA GLU A 66 -9.53 -22.78 80.50
C GLU A 66 -8.33 -23.45 79.79
N PRO A 67 -7.67 -24.46 80.39
CA PRO A 67 -6.39 -25.01 79.90
C PRO A 67 -6.50 -25.83 78.60
N GLN A 68 -7.71 -26.24 78.21
CA GLN A 68 -7.96 -27.00 76.97
C GLN A 68 -8.57 -26.13 75.85
N GLN A 69 -8.98 -24.91 76.17
CA GLN A 69 -9.63 -24.00 75.23
C GLN A 69 -8.60 -23.39 74.27
N GLN A 70 -9.00 -23.23 73.01
CA GLN A 70 -8.20 -22.57 72.00
C GLN A 70 -8.42 -21.05 72.05
N PHE A 71 -7.34 -20.29 72.02
CA PHE A 71 -7.35 -18.83 72.06
C PHE A 71 -6.51 -18.20 70.96
N LEU A 72 -7.10 -17.22 70.25
CA LEU A 72 -6.39 -16.27 69.41
C LEU A 72 -6.18 -14.98 70.21
N LEU A 73 -4.93 -14.64 70.47
CA LEU A 73 -4.53 -13.46 71.24
C LEU A 73 -4.09 -12.37 70.25
N TYR A 74 -4.95 -11.41 69.98
CA TYR A 74 -4.73 -10.34 69.00
C TYR A 74 -4.25 -9.05 69.69
N SER A 75 -3.23 -8.38 69.13
CA SER A 75 -2.78 -7.06 69.60
C SER A 75 -2.34 -6.18 68.44
N ASN A 76 -2.62 -4.88 68.55
CA ASN A 76 -2.19 -3.83 67.63
C ASN A 76 -0.96 -3.03 68.13
N LYS A 77 -0.37 -3.42 69.26
CA LYS A 77 0.81 -2.76 69.87
C LYS A 77 2.04 -3.64 69.74
N ALA A 78 3.20 -3.05 69.49
CA ALA A 78 4.47 -3.79 69.49
C ALA A 78 4.64 -4.64 70.76
N VAL A 79 5.23 -5.82 70.59
CA VAL A 79 5.48 -6.75 71.71
C VAL A 79 6.39 -6.07 72.75
N ASN A 80 5.99 -6.13 74.01
CA ASN A 80 6.81 -5.59 75.10
C ASN A 80 8.12 -6.38 75.23
N GLU A 81 9.18 -5.70 75.68
CA GLU A 81 10.44 -6.36 76.04
C GLU A 81 10.20 -7.52 77.04
N PRO A 82 10.96 -8.63 76.99
CA PRO A 82 10.69 -9.84 77.77
C PRO A 82 10.48 -9.62 79.27
N THR A 83 11.20 -8.67 79.88
CA THR A 83 11.10 -8.33 81.31
C THR A 83 9.81 -7.59 81.69
N ARG A 84 9.07 -7.08 80.69
CA ARG A 84 7.84 -6.32 80.83
C ARG A 84 6.64 -7.01 80.20
N ASP A 85 6.82 -8.13 79.53
CA ASP A 85 5.74 -8.92 78.95
C ASP A 85 5.30 -10.05 79.90
N TRP A 86 4.15 -9.85 80.55
CA TRP A 86 3.57 -10.82 81.47
C TRP A 86 3.15 -12.13 80.79
N LEU A 87 2.97 -12.12 79.47
CA LEU A 87 2.64 -13.29 78.66
C LEU A 87 3.87 -13.88 77.95
N PHE A 88 5.09 -13.41 78.27
CA PHE A 88 6.30 -13.81 77.57
C PHE A 88 6.54 -15.32 77.60
N ASP A 89 6.39 -15.94 78.77
CA ASP A 89 6.50 -17.39 78.96
C ASP A 89 5.51 -18.17 78.09
N ILE A 90 4.31 -17.63 77.91
CA ILE A 90 3.29 -18.20 77.03
C ILE A 90 3.67 -18.02 75.55
N ARG A 91 4.21 -16.86 75.17
CA ARG A 91 4.71 -16.60 73.80
C ARG A 91 5.81 -17.57 73.37
N LEU A 92 6.59 -18.11 74.31
CA LEU A 92 7.67 -19.06 74.01
C LEU A 92 7.17 -20.43 73.51
N TYR A 93 5.96 -20.83 73.89
CA TYR A 93 5.40 -22.13 73.48
C TYR A 93 4.15 -22.00 72.60
N ALA A 94 3.51 -20.83 72.54
CA ALA A 94 2.41 -20.54 71.62
C ALA A 94 2.89 -20.41 70.17
N GLN A 95 1.97 -20.51 69.21
CA GLN A 95 2.28 -20.19 67.82
C GLN A 95 2.13 -18.70 67.55
N GLN A 96 2.96 -18.17 66.66
CA GLN A 96 2.82 -16.80 66.18
C GLN A 96 2.24 -16.81 64.77
N PHE A 97 1.25 -15.94 64.56
CA PHE A 97 0.66 -15.61 63.29
C PHE A 97 1.02 -14.17 62.95
N TYR A 98 1.71 -14.03 61.83
CA TYR A 98 2.03 -12.74 61.24
C TYR A 98 1.22 -12.64 59.95
N ALA A 99 0.35 -11.64 59.87
CA ALA A 99 -0.28 -11.22 58.64
C ALA A 99 0.05 -9.75 58.45
N ASP A 100 0.76 -9.45 57.38
CA ASP A 100 0.87 -8.11 56.84
C ASP A 100 0.42 -8.15 55.38
N SER A 101 -0.25 -7.07 54.98
CA SER A 101 -0.82 -6.90 53.64
C SER A 101 0.21 -7.16 52.54
N SER A 102 1.46 -6.77 52.74
CA SER A 102 2.53 -6.88 51.74
C SER A 102 2.92 -8.34 51.47
N SER A 103 3.02 -9.17 52.51
CA SER A 103 3.34 -10.60 52.38
C SER A 103 2.17 -11.41 51.84
N MET A 104 0.93 -11.03 52.19
CA MET A 104 -0.26 -11.62 51.59
C MET A 104 -0.35 -11.31 50.10
N ILE A 105 -0.14 -10.05 49.71
CA ILE A 105 -0.11 -9.62 48.30
C ILE A 105 0.97 -10.39 47.54
N LEU A 106 2.18 -10.52 48.09
CA LEU A 106 3.26 -11.29 47.46
C LEU A 106 2.91 -12.75 47.25
N SER A 107 2.34 -13.40 48.27
CA SER A 107 1.91 -14.79 48.20
C SER A 107 0.83 -14.98 47.13
N GLU A 108 -0.14 -14.06 47.07
CA GLU A 108 -1.20 -14.08 46.07
C GLU A 108 -0.71 -13.81 44.64
N LEU A 109 0.34 -13.00 44.47
CA LEU A 109 0.99 -12.72 43.18
C LEU A 109 1.99 -13.81 42.77
N GLY A 110 2.29 -14.78 43.64
CA GLY A 110 3.28 -15.83 43.38
C GLY A 110 4.71 -15.29 43.27
N MET A 111 5.03 -14.18 43.94
CA MET A 111 6.35 -13.54 43.91
C MET A 111 7.22 -13.97 45.09
N ARG A 112 8.54 -13.85 44.92
CA ARG A 112 9.53 -14.19 45.97
C ARG A 112 9.44 -13.23 47.15
N MET A 113 9.64 -13.76 48.36
CA MET A 113 9.44 -13.01 49.61
C MET A 113 10.45 -11.88 49.84
N GLU A 114 11.57 -11.91 49.11
CA GLU A 114 12.56 -10.83 49.05
C GLU A 114 11.98 -9.48 48.57
N PHE A 115 10.88 -9.50 47.80
CA PHE A 115 10.22 -8.28 47.30
C PHE A 115 9.22 -7.66 48.30
N ARG A 116 9.22 -8.08 49.57
CA ARG A 116 8.24 -7.60 50.57
C ARG A 116 8.30 -6.09 50.78
N GLN A 117 9.51 -5.55 50.88
CA GLN A 117 9.72 -4.12 51.05
C GLN A 117 9.25 -3.32 49.81
N LEU A 118 9.45 -3.89 48.62
CA LEU A 118 8.99 -3.30 47.35
C LEU A 118 7.46 -3.21 47.30
N VAL A 119 6.76 -4.29 47.63
CA VAL A 119 5.28 -4.28 47.70
C VAL A 119 4.79 -3.29 48.77
N GLY A 120 5.51 -3.21 49.89
CA GLY A 120 5.26 -2.21 50.94
C GLY A 120 5.31 -0.77 50.43
N ARG A 121 6.27 -0.44 49.55
CA ARG A 121 6.39 0.90 48.93
C ARG A 121 5.15 1.27 48.12
N TYR A 122 4.52 0.29 47.48
CA TYR A 122 3.36 0.48 46.61
C TYR A 122 2.01 0.14 47.28
N LYS A 123 1.92 0.10 48.62
CA LYS A 123 0.66 -0.20 49.37
C LYS A 123 -0.57 0.56 48.82
N LYS A 124 -0.43 1.85 48.49
CA LYS A 124 -1.51 2.69 47.92
C LYS A 124 -2.04 2.18 46.57
N PHE A 125 -1.18 1.59 45.73
CA PHE A 125 -1.58 1.03 44.45
C PHE A 125 -2.50 -0.18 44.66
N PHE A 126 -2.08 -1.09 45.53
CA PHE A 126 -2.74 -2.36 45.82
C PHE A 126 -4.07 -2.24 46.58
N GLY A 127 -4.32 -1.11 47.23
CA GLY A 127 -5.59 -0.85 47.94
C GLY A 127 -6.84 -0.87 47.04
N ASN A 128 -6.71 -0.77 45.71
CA ASN A 128 -7.84 -0.83 44.78
C ASN A 128 -8.05 -2.26 44.23
N LYS A 129 -9.20 -2.87 44.54
CA LYS A 129 -9.56 -4.25 44.14
C LYS A 129 -9.54 -4.47 42.62
N GLN A 130 -9.98 -3.50 41.82
CA GLN A 130 -10.03 -3.64 40.35
C GLN A 130 -8.62 -3.60 39.74
N ARG A 131 -7.78 -2.63 40.16
CA ARG A 131 -6.38 -2.56 39.71
C ARG A 131 -5.60 -3.79 40.10
N TYR A 132 -5.77 -4.26 41.34
CA TYR A 132 -5.11 -5.47 41.82
C TYR A 132 -5.49 -6.70 40.99
N SER A 133 -6.78 -6.89 40.72
CA SER A 133 -7.25 -8.00 39.88
C SER A 133 -6.71 -7.94 38.46
N LYS A 134 -6.57 -6.74 37.87
CA LYS A 134 -6.00 -6.56 36.53
C LYS A 134 -4.51 -6.84 36.51
N LEU A 135 -3.75 -6.29 37.48
CA LEU A 135 -2.32 -6.56 37.62
C LEU A 135 -2.06 -8.07 37.77
N LYS A 136 -2.80 -8.76 38.64
CA LYS A 136 -2.66 -10.21 38.85
C LYS A 136 -2.89 -11.03 37.57
N LYS A 137 -3.74 -10.55 36.66
CA LYS A 137 -3.98 -11.21 35.36
C LYS A 137 -2.82 -11.00 34.38
N LEU A 138 -2.15 -9.85 34.46
CA LEU A 138 -1.08 -9.45 33.54
C LEU A 138 0.31 -9.89 33.99
N LEU A 139 0.52 -10.03 35.30
CA LEU A 139 1.81 -10.35 35.89
C LEU A 139 2.19 -11.80 35.58
N PRO A 140 3.35 -12.06 34.96
CA PRO A 140 3.83 -13.42 34.75
C PRO A 140 4.29 -14.08 36.05
N ASN A 141 4.28 -15.41 36.08
CA ASN A 141 4.81 -16.19 37.20
C ASN A 141 6.31 -15.88 37.40
N ASN A 142 6.76 -15.77 38.66
CA ASN A 142 8.14 -15.43 39.02
C ASN A 142 8.64 -14.08 38.49
N ALA A 143 7.75 -13.09 38.34
CA ALA A 143 8.15 -11.71 38.03
C ALA A 143 9.19 -11.17 39.03
N ASP A 144 10.14 -10.40 38.53
CA ASP A 144 11.08 -9.62 39.33
C ASP A 144 10.53 -8.21 39.62
N LYS A 145 11.39 -7.33 40.14
CA LYS A 145 11.05 -5.93 40.42
C LYS A 145 10.59 -5.20 39.16
N ASP A 146 11.36 -5.25 38.09
CA ASP A 146 11.15 -4.41 36.91
C ASP A 146 9.89 -4.84 36.15
N VAL A 147 9.66 -6.15 36.07
CA VAL A 147 8.43 -6.71 35.50
C VAL A 147 7.20 -6.33 36.34
N LEU A 148 7.30 -6.33 37.69
CA LEU A 148 6.20 -5.88 38.55
C LEU A 148 5.87 -4.41 38.30
N GLU A 149 6.87 -3.52 38.35
CA GLU A 149 6.66 -2.08 38.19
C GLU A 149 6.14 -1.73 36.79
N LEU A 150 6.64 -2.37 35.73
CA LEU A 150 6.11 -2.21 34.37
C LEU A 150 4.68 -2.75 34.25
N THR A 151 4.35 -3.86 34.92
CA THR A 151 2.97 -4.39 34.96
C THR A 151 2.03 -3.43 35.70
N MET A 152 2.50 -2.74 36.74
CA MET A 152 1.74 -1.68 37.42
C MET A 152 1.46 -0.52 36.48
N ILE A 153 2.46 -0.03 35.74
CA ILE A 153 2.29 1.03 34.74
C ILE A 153 1.29 0.58 33.67
N ALA A 154 1.48 -0.62 33.10
CA ALA A 154 0.57 -1.21 32.12
C ALA A 154 -0.88 -1.30 32.63
N THR A 155 -1.06 -1.60 33.92
CA THR A 155 -2.37 -1.64 34.56
C THR A 155 -3.04 -0.27 34.65
N LEU A 156 -2.29 0.79 34.98
CA LEU A 156 -2.80 2.17 35.04
C LEU A 156 -3.19 2.68 33.65
N VAL A 157 -2.33 2.45 32.67
CA VAL A 157 -2.54 2.84 31.27
C VAL A 157 -3.63 1.99 30.60
N LYS A 158 -3.95 0.84 31.21
CA LYS A 158 -4.99 -0.12 30.83
C LYS A 158 -4.67 -0.98 29.61
N VAL A 159 -3.40 -1.18 29.27
CA VAL A 159 -2.98 -2.10 28.19
C VAL A 159 -3.02 -3.57 28.63
N GLU A 160 -3.16 -4.49 27.67
CA GLU A 160 -3.17 -5.94 27.91
C GLU A 160 -1.80 -6.60 27.69
N THR A 161 -0.91 -5.96 26.95
CA THR A 161 0.45 -6.41 26.71
C THR A 161 1.39 -5.67 27.66
N VAL A 162 2.15 -6.41 28.48
CA VAL A 162 3.15 -5.82 29.37
C VAL A 162 4.45 -5.61 28.59
N SER A 163 4.58 -4.43 27.99
CA SER A 163 5.83 -3.96 27.39
C SER A 163 5.88 -2.43 27.41
N PHE A 164 7.08 -1.86 27.47
CA PHE A 164 7.26 -0.41 27.42
C PHE A 164 6.68 0.18 26.13
N ASN A 165 6.88 -0.47 24.98
CA ASN A 165 6.31 -0.04 23.70
C ASN A 165 4.77 0.01 23.73
N ALA A 166 4.11 -0.99 24.31
CA ALA A 166 2.64 -0.98 24.40
C ALA A 166 2.13 0.16 25.29
N VAL A 167 2.79 0.39 26.42
CA VAL A 167 2.52 1.52 27.31
C VAL A 167 2.71 2.85 26.59
N LEU A 168 3.84 3.02 25.89
CA LEU A 168 4.17 4.26 25.20
C LEU A 168 3.20 4.55 24.04
N HIS A 169 2.81 3.55 23.24
CA HIS A 169 1.79 3.74 22.21
C HIS A 169 0.44 4.20 22.77
N GLU A 170 -0.01 3.64 23.89
CA GLU A 170 -1.27 4.07 24.52
C GLU A 170 -1.14 5.49 25.09
N LEU A 171 -0.02 5.85 25.71
CA LEU A 171 0.24 7.21 26.17
C LEU A 171 0.22 8.22 25.01
N ILE A 172 0.87 7.88 23.89
CA ILE A 172 0.86 8.68 22.66
C ILE A 172 -0.57 8.80 22.11
N SER A 173 -1.35 7.72 22.13
CA SER A 173 -2.76 7.75 21.71
C SER A 173 -3.57 8.71 22.56
N ARG A 174 -3.41 8.69 23.89
CA ARG A 174 -4.09 9.64 24.79
C ARG A 174 -3.61 11.07 24.59
N TYR A 175 -2.32 11.27 24.35
CA TYR A 175 -1.77 12.58 24.02
C TYR A 175 -2.36 13.16 22.74
N ASN A 176 -2.53 12.32 21.71
CA ASN A 176 -3.18 12.71 20.46
C ASN A 176 -4.66 13.08 20.65
N GLU A 177 -5.36 12.44 21.59
CA GLU A 177 -6.73 12.83 21.95
C GLU A 177 -6.78 14.19 22.68
N SER A 178 -5.89 14.40 23.65
CA SER A 178 -5.70 15.68 24.33
C SER A 178 -4.47 15.60 25.26
N VAL A 179 -3.76 16.72 25.38
CA VAL A 179 -2.60 16.83 26.28
C VAL A 179 -2.99 16.54 27.73
N GLU A 180 -4.19 16.96 28.15
CA GLU A 180 -4.74 16.74 29.49
C GLU A 180 -4.92 15.25 29.80
N LYS A 181 -5.42 14.45 28.85
CA LYS A 181 -5.61 13.00 29.06
C LYS A 181 -4.30 12.26 29.26
N SER A 182 -3.24 12.65 28.54
CA SER A 182 -1.91 12.11 28.79
C SER A 182 -1.38 12.57 30.16
N LYS A 183 -1.63 13.84 30.53
CA LYS A 183 -1.20 14.38 31.82
C LYS A 183 -1.87 13.67 32.99
N GLU A 184 -3.17 13.37 32.90
CA GLU A 184 -3.90 12.61 33.92
C GLU A 184 -3.24 11.24 34.21
N LEU A 185 -2.70 10.57 33.18
CA LEU A 185 -1.97 9.31 33.38
C LEU A 185 -0.61 9.52 34.05
N PHE A 186 0.12 10.58 33.70
CA PHE A 186 1.36 10.92 34.40
C PHE A 186 1.11 11.33 35.87
N ASP A 187 0.03 12.07 36.14
CA ASP A 187 -0.41 12.41 37.51
C ASP A 187 -0.75 11.13 38.30
N GLU A 188 -1.32 10.11 37.65
CA GLU A 188 -1.49 8.77 38.25
C GLU A 188 -0.15 8.06 38.52
N PHE A 189 0.83 8.17 37.61
CA PHE A 189 2.16 7.59 37.84
C PHE A 189 2.84 8.25 39.05
N GLU A 190 2.83 9.57 39.14
CA GLU A 190 3.40 10.32 40.28
C GLU A 190 2.71 9.94 41.60
N LYS A 191 1.37 9.80 41.59
CA LYS A 191 0.59 9.38 42.76
C LYS A 191 1.04 8.04 43.35
N PHE A 192 1.57 7.15 42.53
CA PHE A 192 2.07 5.83 42.93
C PHE A 192 3.61 5.72 42.91
N GLY A 193 4.34 6.79 42.58
CA GLY A 193 5.80 6.78 42.48
C GLY A 193 6.33 5.87 41.36
N LEU A 194 5.60 5.80 40.24
CA LEU A 194 5.94 5.00 39.04
C LEU A 194 6.44 5.87 37.87
N ASP A 195 6.42 7.19 38.01
CA ASP A 195 6.88 8.15 37.01
C ASP A 195 8.38 7.97 36.72
N THR A 196 9.19 7.83 37.76
CA THR A 196 10.64 7.61 37.63
C THR A 196 10.94 6.28 36.94
N VAL A 197 10.14 5.25 37.22
CA VAL A 197 10.27 3.92 36.57
C VAL A 197 9.98 4.01 35.08
N PHE A 198 8.88 4.68 34.70
CA PHE A 198 8.54 4.87 33.28
C PHE A 198 9.68 5.55 32.51
N TRP A 199 10.27 6.61 33.08
CA TRP A 199 11.36 7.32 32.43
C TRP A 199 12.66 6.53 32.43
N GLN A 200 12.91 5.68 33.43
CA GLN A 200 14.03 4.74 33.39
C GLN A 200 13.87 3.75 32.22
N CYS A 201 12.69 3.18 31.99
CA CYS A 201 12.43 2.34 30.82
C CYS A 201 12.69 3.10 29.50
N ALA A 202 12.36 4.40 29.42
CA ALA A 202 12.67 5.22 28.26
C ALA A 202 14.18 5.41 28.03
N ILE A 203 14.99 5.46 29.10
CA ILE A 203 16.46 5.49 29.01
C ILE A 203 16.98 4.13 28.53
N GLU A 204 16.47 3.03 29.08
CA GLU A 204 16.87 1.66 28.78
C GLU A 204 16.58 1.30 27.32
N ASP A 205 15.33 1.47 26.88
CA ASP A 205 14.88 1.02 25.57
C ASP A 205 15.21 2.01 24.44
N LEU A 206 15.15 3.32 24.71
CA LEU A 206 15.24 4.35 23.67
C LEU A 206 16.42 5.31 23.85
N GLY A 207 17.08 5.31 25.01
CA GLY A 207 18.17 6.25 25.31
C GLY A 207 17.70 7.68 25.51
N TYR A 208 16.45 7.87 25.92
CA TYR A 208 15.88 9.18 26.25
C TYR A 208 16.20 9.56 27.68
N ILE A 209 16.89 10.68 27.91
CA ILE A 209 17.31 11.14 29.25
C ILE A 209 16.72 12.52 29.53
N GLY A 210 15.84 12.63 30.53
CA GLY A 210 15.41 13.92 31.10
C GLY A 210 16.26 14.30 32.30
N LEU A 211 17.19 15.25 32.15
CA LEU A 211 18.16 15.59 33.19
C LEU A 211 17.50 16.08 34.49
N GLY A 212 16.40 16.83 34.42
CA GLY A 212 15.69 17.35 35.59
C GLY A 212 15.00 16.30 36.47
N LEU A 213 15.01 15.01 36.10
CA LEU A 213 14.65 13.92 37.02
C LEU A 213 15.79 13.51 37.95
N TRP A 214 17.03 13.64 37.48
CA TRP A 214 18.20 13.02 38.12
C TRP A 214 19.18 14.06 38.67
N LEU A 215 19.11 15.28 38.16
CA LEU A 215 19.93 16.42 38.55
C LEU A 215 19.02 17.56 39.00
N GLU A 216 19.57 18.51 39.77
CA GLU A 216 18.91 19.79 40.08
C GLU A 216 18.86 20.68 38.83
N ASP A 217 18.07 20.28 37.85
CA ASP A 217 17.83 20.98 36.59
C ASP A 217 16.32 21.22 36.41
N ASN A 218 15.97 22.34 35.78
CA ASN A 218 14.59 22.73 35.52
C ASN A 218 13.95 21.95 34.35
N SER A 219 14.72 21.13 33.62
CA SER A 219 14.24 20.38 32.45
C SER A 219 13.55 19.05 32.82
N LYS A 220 12.25 19.11 33.17
CA LYS A 220 11.46 17.89 33.36
C LYS A 220 11.23 17.17 32.01
N PRO A 221 11.32 15.83 31.96
CA PRO A 221 10.98 15.08 30.76
C PRO A 221 9.49 15.23 30.43
N THR A 222 9.18 15.22 29.14
CA THR A 222 7.80 15.29 28.66
C THR A 222 7.57 14.30 27.53
N LEU A 223 6.34 13.79 27.42
CA LEU A 223 5.99 12.90 26.32
C LEU A 223 6.13 13.60 24.96
N LYS A 224 5.80 14.88 24.89
CA LYS A 224 5.98 15.70 23.67
C LYS A 224 7.44 15.69 23.22
N ASP A 225 8.39 15.99 24.11
CA ASP A 225 9.82 15.97 23.75
C ASP A 225 10.26 14.57 23.33
N LEU A 226 9.90 13.52 24.08
CA LEU A 226 10.21 12.13 23.72
C LEU A 226 9.72 11.79 22.29
N VAL A 227 8.46 12.10 21.97
CA VAL A 227 7.88 11.80 20.65
C VAL A 227 8.56 12.60 19.54
N THR A 228 8.86 13.88 19.78
CA THR A 228 9.63 14.70 18.84
C THR A 228 10.99 14.06 18.57
N LYS A 229 11.70 13.62 19.61
CA LYS A 229 13.01 12.97 19.44
C LYS A 229 12.94 11.64 18.70
N LEU A 230 11.90 10.83 18.96
CA LEU A 230 11.64 9.59 18.21
C LEU A 230 11.50 9.85 16.71
N LEU A 231 10.66 10.80 16.32
CA LEU A 231 10.43 11.14 14.92
C LEU A 231 11.67 11.76 14.26
N VAL A 232 12.35 12.69 14.92
CA VAL A 232 13.58 13.28 14.36
C VAL A 232 14.66 12.22 14.16
N THR A 233 14.80 11.27 15.09
CA THR A 233 15.76 10.16 15.00
C THR A 233 15.43 9.23 13.83
N ASP A 234 14.15 8.87 13.62
CA ASP A 234 13.72 8.08 12.47
C ASP A 234 14.00 8.80 11.14
N CYS A 235 13.73 10.12 11.08
CA CYS A 235 13.98 10.94 9.89
C CYS A 235 15.47 11.05 9.59
N TYR A 236 16.30 11.30 10.61
CA TYR A 236 17.76 11.33 10.49
C TYR A 236 18.28 9.99 9.97
N HIS A 237 17.80 8.87 10.52
CA HIS A 237 18.19 7.54 10.05
C HIS A 237 17.74 7.30 8.61
N GLY A 238 16.56 7.76 8.22
CA GLY A 238 16.07 7.69 6.84
C GLY A 238 16.98 8.44 5.86
N LEU A 239 17.43 9.64 6.23
CA LEU A 239 18.37 10.45 5.44
C LEU A 239 19.73 9.75 5.31
N GLN A 240 20.27 9.25 6.42
CA GLN A 240 21.53 8.50 6.43
C GLN A 240 21.42 7.22 5.59
N SER A 241 20.32 6.49 5.72
CA SER A 241 20.04 5.27 4.93
C SER A 241 19.83 5.57 3.45
N SER A 242 19.43 6.78 3.11
CA SER A 242 19.33 7.24 1.73
C SER A 242 20.70 7.60 1.12
N GLY A 243 21.77 7.57 1.93
CA GLY A 243 23.12 7.95 1.51
C GLY A 243 23.36 9.46 1.52
N ALA A 244 22.48 10.24 2.17
CA ALA A 244 22.69 11.67 2.34
C ALA A 244 23.89 11.92 3.28
N ASN A 245 24.76 12.88 2.93
CA ASN A 245 25.82 13.32 3.83
C ASN A 245 25.25 14.23 4.92
N ILE A 246 24.77 13.62 6.00
CA ILE A 246 24.03 14.31 7.05
C ILE A 246 24.92 14.95 8.12
N ALA A 247 26.15 14.45 8.33
CA ALA A 247 26.99 14.85 9.46
C ALA A 247 27.29 16.36 9.52
N GLN A 248 27.31 17.04 8.37
CA GLN A 248 27.58 18.48 8.25
C GLN A 248 26.37 19.29 7.77
N SER A 249 25.18 18.69 7.72
CA SER A 249 23.99 19.33 7.14
C SER A 249 23.31 20.28 8.15
N ASN A 250 22.58 21.28 7.66
CA ASN A 250 21.84 22.19 8.54
C ASN A 250 20.72 21.46 9.29
N PHE A 251 20.13 20.42 8.69
CA PHE A 251 19.20 19.52 9.35
C PHE A 251 19.83 18.92 10.61
N ALA A 252 21.01 18.30 10.50
CA ALA A 252 21.70 17.68 11.63
C ALA A 252 22.11 18.70 12.70
N LEU A 253 22.68 19.83 12.28
CA LEU A 253 23.12 20.88 13.21
C LEU A 253 21.94 21.46 14.00
N SER A 254 20.83 21.79 13.32
CA SER A 254 19.66 22.40 13.95
C SER A 254 18.82 21.44 14.79
N LEU A 255 18.94 20.12 14.57
CA LEU A 255 18.15 19.10 15.26
C LEU A 255 18.99 18.12 16.11
N SER A 256 20.28 18.40 16.30
CA SER A 256 21.21 17.57 17.08
C SER A 256 20.69 17.24 18.50
N ALA A 257 20.07 18.22 19.17
CA ALA A 257 19.46 18.05 20.50
C ALA A 257 18.23 17.12 20.52
N HIS A 258 17.72 16.72 19.36
CA HIS A 258 16.55 15.84 19.23
C HIS A 258 16.93 14.41 18.82
N ILE A 259 18.21 14.08 18.66
CA ILE A 259 18.65 12.75 18.27
C ILE A 259 18.72 11.82 19.49
N LEU A 260 18.20 10.61 19.33
CA LEU A 260 18.33 9.50 20.28
C LEU A 260 19.40 8.49 19.81
N PRO A 261 20.11 7.84 20.75
CA PRO A 261 20.14 8.15 22.18
C PRO A 261 20.77 9.52 22.44
N ILE A 262 20.40 10.16 23.54
CA ILE A 262 20.95 11.47 23.90
C ILE A 262 22.44 11.33 24.19
N ALA A 263 23.27 12.08 23.45
CA ALA A 263 24.68 12.22 23.75
C ALA A 263 24.86 13.14 24.97
N LEU A 264 25.58 12.66 25.99
CA LEU A 264 25.88 13.41 27.20
C LEU A 264 27.36 13.75 27.26
N ASP A 265 27.67 14.99 27.64
CA ASP A 265 29.03 15.37 27.99
C ASP A 265 29.51 14.61 29.22
N ARG A 266 30.81 14.33 29.27
CA ARG A 266 31.44 13.55 30.35
C ARG A 266 31.13 14.12 31.74
N ASP A 267 31.18 15.45 31.89
CA ASP A 267 30.90 16.13 33.15
C ASP A 267 29.44 15.97 33.63
N ILE A 268 28.50 15.82 32.69
CA ILE A 268 27.08 15.57 33.01
C ILE A 268 26.90 14.09 33.35
N SER A 269 27.52 13.21 32.56
CA SER A 269 27.46 11.76 32.79
C SER A 269 27.99 11.39 34.18
N GLU A 270 29.10 11.98 34.63
CA GLU A 270 29.68 11.70 35.96
C GLU A 270 28.79 12.17 37.13
N LYS A 271 27.87 13.11 36.89
CA LYS A 271 26.92 13.61 37.91
C LYS A 271 25.65 12.76 38.03
N LEU A 272 25.36 11.90 37.06
CA LEU A 272 24.18 11.04 37.10
C LEU A 272 24.32 9.93 38.15
N PRO A 273 23.22 9.38 38.70
CA PRO A 273 23.28 8.20 39.55
C PRO A 273 23.98 7.03 38.86
N LYS A 274 24.75 6.21 39.60
CA LYS A 274 25.51 5.07 39.03
C LYS A 274 24.65 4.13 38.18
N GLU A 275 23.44 3.84 38.65
CA GLU A 275 22.47 2.99 37.96
C GLU A 275 22.14 3.55 36.57
N ILE A 276 22.01 4.87 36.43
CA ILE A 276 21.75 5.53 35.15
C ILE A 276 23.00 5.54 34.27
N GLN A 277 24.19 5.79 34.85
CA GLN A 277 25.46 5.77 34.11
C GLN A 277 25.69 4.44 33.39
N GLU A 278 25.36 3.31 34.03
CA GLU A 278 25.52 1.97 33.47
C GLU A 278 24.57 1.72 32.27
N ILE A 279 23.41 2.36 32.24
CA ILE A 279 22.39 2.19 31.20
C ILE A 279 22.72 3.00 29.94
N VAL A 280 23.36 4.17 30.04
CA VAL A 280 23.55 5.10 28.89
C VAL A 280 24.40 4.50 27.75
N GLY A 281 25.30 3.55 28.03
CA GLY A 281 26.40 3.16 27.15
C GLY A 281 26.09 2.41 25.84
N ASN A 282 24.94 1.75 25.68
CA ASN A 282 24.65 0.97 24.44
C ASN A 282 23.86 1.79 23.41
N THR A 283 24.55 2.48 22.49
CA THR A 283 23.93 3.48 21.62
C THR A 283 23.29 2.92 20.34
N ALA A 284 23.85 1.86 19.75
CA ALA A 284 23.37 1.31 18.49
C ALA A 284 22.05 0.54 18.62
N ALA A 285 21.93 -0.30 19.65
CA ALA A 285 20.71 -1.08 19.91
C ALA A 285 19.51 -0.18 20.19
N LYS A 286 19.72 0.91 20.93
CA LYS A 286 18.69 1.90 21.26
C LYS A 286 18.20 2.66 20.03
N ARG A 287 19.11 3.06 19.12
CA ARG A 287 18.70 3.63 17.82
C ARG A 287 17.83 2.67 17.02
N ALA A 288 18.21 1.39 16.96
CA ALA A 288 17.43 0.38 16.27
C ALA A 288 16.03 0.22 16.91
N ALA A 289 15.94 0.26 18.24
CA ALA A 289 14.67 0.23 18.97
C ALA A 289 13.78 1.43 18.63
N VAL A 290 14.33 2.65 18.57
CA VAL A 290 13.61 3.87 18.16
C VAL A 290 13.02 3.73 16.76
N ILE A 291 13.84 3.34 15.78
CA ILE A 291 13.41 3.16 14.38
C ILE A 291 12.30 2.12 14.29
N ASN A 292 12.46 0.99 14.99
CA ASN A 292 11.46 -0.06 15.00
C ASN A 292 10.15 0.40 15.68
N PHE A 293 10.23 1.15 16.78
CA PHE A 293 9.07 1.72 17.46
C PHE A 293 8.28 2.64 16.53
N VAL A 294 8.96 3.59 15.86
CA VAL A 294 8.33 4.53 14.93
C VAL A 294 7.74 3.80 13.73
N LYS A 295 8.44 2.81 13.19
CA LYS A 295 7.93 1.97 12.09
C LYS A 295 6.65 1.23 12.49
N VAL A 296 6.65 0.55 13.64
CA VAL A 296 5.46 -0.18 14.13
C VAL A 296 4.30 0.78 14.38
N TRP A 297 4.57 1.97 14.92
CA TRP A 297 3.58 3.02 15.09
C TRP A 297 2.94 3.42 13.75
N ARG A 298 3.78 3.75 12.77
CA ARG A 298 3.39 4.19 11.43
C ARG A 298 2.59 3.14 10.67
N GLU A 299 3.05 1.89 10.67
CA GLU A 299 2.45 0.79 9.88
C GLU A 299 1.25 0.11 10.58
N SER A 300 0.95 0.48 11.82
CA SER A 300 -0.16 -0.12 12.57
C SER A 300 -1.53 0.37 12.08
N ARG A 301 -2.45 -0.57 11.84
CA ARG A 301 -3.85 -0.27 11.47
C ARG A 301 -4.62 0.52 12.52
N THR A 302 -4.21 0.46 13.79
CA THR A 302 -4.91 1.13 14.90
C THR A 302 -4.18 2.36 15.41
N LEU A 303 -2.89 2.54 15.07
CA LEU A 303 -2.08 3.65 15.57
C LEU A 303 -1.62 4.62 14.47
N SER A 304 -1.79 4.28 13.19
CA SER A 304 -1.35 5.14 12.09
C SER A 304 -2.02 6.50 12.06
N GLU A 305 -3.25 6.62 12.55
CA GLU A 305 -3.97 7.90 12.62
C GLU A 305 -3.30 8.87 13.60
N SER A 306 -2.94 8.40 14.81
CA SER A 306 -2.20 9.22 15.77
C SER A 306 -0.79 9.53 15.29
N TYR A 307 -0.16 8.60 14.56
CA TYR A 307 1.11 8.85 13.89
C TYR A 307 1.01 10.03 12.92
N ASN A 308 0.02 10.01 12.02
CA ASN A 308 -0.13 11.03 10.99
C ASN A 308 -0.30 12.42 11.59
N GLN A 309 -1.14 12.53 12.61
CA GLN A 309 -1.42 13.82 13.26
C GLN A 309 -0.18 14.34 13.98
N ILE A 310 0.46 13.53 14.83
CA ILE A 310 1.63 13.98 15.59
C ILE A 310 2.83 14.24 14.67
N ALA A 311 3.05 13.42 13.65
CA ALA A 311 4.11 13.67 12.67
C ALA A 311 3.89 14.99 11.94
N SER A 312 2.65 15.34 11.60
CA SER A 312 2.30 16.64 11.01
C SER A 312 2.57 17.80 11.97
N ASP A 313 2.18 17.67 13.24
CA ASP A 313 2.36 18.72 14.25
C ASP A 313 3.86 18.97 14.52
N VAL A 314 4.63 17.90 14.69
CA VAL A 314 6.10 17.98 14.87
C VAL A 314 6.77 18.55 13.62
N ALA A 315 6.33 18.16 12.43
CA ALA A 315 6.88 18.69 11.18
C ALA A 315 6.67 20.21 11.05
N TYR A 316 5.49 20.69 11.44
CA TYR A 316 5.16 22.10 11.47
C TYR A 316 5.99 22.86 12.51
N GLU A 317 6.04 22.38 13.75
CA GLU A 317 6.77 23.04 14.85
C GLU A 317 8.28 23.15 14.59
N LEU A 318 8.89 22.12 13.98
CA LEU A 318 10.32 22.09 13.70
C LEU A 318 10.69 22.63 12.31
N GLU A 319 9.70 23.10 11.54
CA GLU A 319 9.87 23.53 10.15
C GLU A 319 10.61 22.48 9.29
N ILE A 320 10.25 21.21 9.43
CA ILE A 320 10.94 20.08 8.78
C ILE A 320 11.03 20.28 7.27
N LYS A 321 9.98 20.81 6.65
CA LYS A 321 9.96 21.17 5.23
C LYS A 321 11.13 22.06 4.81
N ASN A 322 11.43 23.11 5.59
CA ASN A 322 12.51 24.04 5.28
C ASN A 322 13.87 23.36 5.44
N LYS A 323 14.01 22.51 6.46
CA LYS A 323 15.25 21.78 6.72
C LYS A 323 15.53 20.71 5.65
N LEU A 324 14.51 20.00 5.18
CA LEU A 324 14.65 19.00 4.12
C LEU A 324 14.96 19.61 2.75
N ALA A 325 14.70 20.91 2.54
CA ALA A 325 14.96 21.59 1.28
C ALA A 325 16.45 21.64 0.89
N GLU A 326 17.38 21.41 1.83
CA GLU A 326 18.81 21.29 1.53
C GLU A 326 19.16 20.03 0.72
N PHE A 327 18.33 18.98 0.80
CA PHE A 327 18.53 17.73 0.07
C PHE A 327 17.87 17.83 -1.32
N THR A 328 18.64 18.25 -2.30
CA THR A 328 18.15 18.54 -3.66
C THR A 328 18.14 17.33 -4.62
N GLN A 329 18.62 16.17 -4.17
CA GLN A 329 18.63 14.94 -4.96
C GLN A 329 17.58 13.96 -4.40
N PRO A 330 16.67 13.41 -5.24
CA PRO A 330 15.61 12.50 -4.78
C PRO A 330 16.13 11.29 -4.01
N GLU A 331 17.28 10.73 -4.42
CA GLU A 331 17.89 9.57 -3.78
C GLU A 331 18.25 9.80 -2.32
N HIS A 332 18.53 11.05 -1.91
CA HIS A 332 18.85 11.42 -0.52
C HIS A 332 17.63 11.36 0.41
N LEU A 333 16.41 11.27 -0.14
CA LEU A 333 15.16 11.24 0.62
C LEU A 333 14.41 9.91 0.46
N LEU A 334 14.96 8.96 -0.32
CA LEU A 334 14.26 7.75 -0.76
C LEU A 334 13.74 6.89 0.41
N HIS A 335 14.53 6.77 1.48
CA HIS A 335 14.21 6.00 2.69
C HIS A 335 13.69 6.87 3.85
N VAL A 336 13.39 8.15 3.59
CA VAL A 336 12.74 9.03 4.57
C VAL A 336 11.22 8.83 4.47
N GLU A 337 10.68 8.09 5.43
CA GLU A 337 9.23 7.79 5.53
C GLU A 337 8.54 8.53 6.69
N THR A 338 9.31 9.29 7.47
CA THR A 338 8.83 9.85 8.74
C THR A 338 7.78 10.96 8.58
N PHE A 339 7.98 11.85 7.61
CA PHE A 339 7.16 13.05 7.45
C PHE A 339 6.61 13.14 6.03
N ALA A 340 5.36 13.58 5.89
CA ALA A 340 4.74 13.83 4.59
C ALA A 340 5.50 14.90 3.78
N ASP A 341 6.20 15.83 4.44
CA ASP A 341 7.06 16.81 3.77
C ASP A 341 8.19 16.16 2.96
N ALA A 342 8.75 15.04 3.44
CA ALA A 342 9.76 14.28 2.71
C ALA A 342 9.15 13.64 1.45
N GLU A 343 7.94 13.09 1.56
CA GLU A 343 7.18 12.55 0.42
C GLU A 343 6.95 13.62 -0.64
N GLU A 344 6.49 14.80 -0.24
CA GLU A 344 6.29 15.91 -1.16
C GLU A 344 7.58 16.44 -1.78
N ALA A 345 8.68 16.45 -1.02
CA ALA A 345 9.98 16.88 -1.51
C ALA A 345 10.48 15.93 -2.61
N VAL A 346 10.45 14.61 -2.40
CA VAL A 346 10.81 13.60 -3.41
C VAL A 346 9.99 13.81 -4.69
N LEU A 347 8.66 13.92 -4.55
CA LEU A 347 7.77 14.10 -5.69
C LEU A 347 8.05 15.38 -6.48
N LYS A 348 8.34 16.50 -5.79
CA LYS A 348 8.67 17.77 -6.43
C LYS A 348 10.02 17.72 -7.16
N LEU A 349 11.03 17.08 -6.57
CA LEU A 349 12.34 16.91 -7.22
C LEU A 349 12.23 16.04 -8.47
N LEU A 350 11.57 14.89 -8.35
CA LEU A 350 11.36 13.99 -9.49
C LEU A 350 10.55 14.65 -10.60
N ALA A 351 9.49 15.38 -10.27
CA ALA A 351 8.62 16.00 -11.28
C ALA A 351 9.30 17.16 -12.03
N ARG A 352 10.25 17.88 -11.40
CA ARG A 352 10.96 19.01 -12.04
C ARG A 352 11.99 18.56 -13.06
N ASP A 353 12.79 17.53 -12.72
CA ASP A 353 13.94 17.10 -13.53
C ASP A 353 13.79 15.67 -14.05
N LEU A 354 12.55 15.19 -14.24
CA LEU A 354 12.24 13.81 -14.63
C LEU A 354 13.07 13.28 -15.83
N PRO A 355 13.31 14.07 -16.90
CA PRO A 355 14.14 13.62 -18.02
C PRO A 355 15.59 13.29 -17.63
N ALA A 356 16.14 13.95 -16.60
CA ALA A 356 17.54 13.79 -16.19
C ALA A 356 17.84 12.44 -15.53
N TYR A 357 16.84 11.79 -14.93
CA TYR A 357 17.01 10.51 -14.23
C TYR A 357 16.94 9.31 -15.17
N HIS A 358 17.56 8.18 -14.82
CA HIS A 358 17.47 7.00 -15.66
C HIS A 358 16.15 6.23 -15.52
N SER A 359 15.86 5.50 -16.59
CA SER A 359 14.93 4.38 -16.71
C SER A 359 14.50 3.73 -15.41
N ASN A 360 15.51 3.09 -14.85
CA ASN A 360 15.40 2.10 -13.79
C ASN A 360 15.36 2.76 -12.44
N ASP A 361 16.06 3.88 -12.28
CA ASP A 361 16.04 4.63 -11.04
C ASP A 361 14.61 5.08 -10.74
N ILE A 362 13.91 5.65 -11.74
CA ILE A 362 12.50 6.01 -11.60
C ILE A 362 11.63 4.78 -11.30
N ALA A 363 11.84 3.67 -12.01
CA ALA A 363 11.06 2.46 -11.79
C ALA A 363 11.26 1.87 -10.37
N ASP A 364 12.50 1.85 -9.88
CA ASP A 364 12.90 1.34 -8.58
C ASP A 364 12.40 2.27 -7.47
N TRP A 365 12.61 3.58 -7.60
CA TRP A 365 12.15 4.57 -6.62
C TRP A 365 10.63 4.58 -6.51
N VAL A 366 9.90 4.58 -7.63
CA VAL A 366 8.43 4.46 -7.64
C VAL A 366 8.00 3.15 -6.96
N SER A 367 8.67 2.03 -7.23
CA SER A 367 8.36 0.73 -6.60
C SER A 367 8.56 0.74 -5.09
N ILE A 368 9.61 1.40 -4.60
CA ILE A 368 9.86 1.59 -3.16
C ILE A 368 8.74 2.46 -2.58
N ARG A 369 8.53 3.67 -3.11
CA ARG A 369 7.63 4.67 -2.51
C ARG A 369 6.17 4.25 -2.54
N LEU A 370 5.71 3.55 -3.58
CA LEU A 370 4.33 3.03 -3.64
C LEU A 370 3.98 2.03 -2.52
N ARG A 371 4.98 1.46 -1.84
CA ARG A 371 4.80 0.54 -0.69
C ARG A 371 4.93 1.25 0.65
N CYS A 372 5.37 2.51 0.67
CA CYS A 372 5.55 3.29 1.88
C CYS A 372 4.21 3.81 2.41
N HIS A 373 4.24 4.19 3.69
CA HIS A 373 3.08 4.61 4.46
C HIS A 373 2.24 5.72 3.81
N TRP A 374 2.87 6.81 3.35
CA TRP A 374 2.15 7.97 2.84
C TRP A 374 1.41 7.69 1.52
N CYS A 375 1.97 6.81 0.66
CA CYS A 375 1.28 6.35 -0.55
C CYS A 375 0.10 5.42 -0.24
N TYR A 376 0.20 4.62 0.83
CA TYR A 376 -0.92 3.81 1.32
C TYR A 376 -2.02 4.69 1.93
N GLN A 377 -1.64 5.72 2.68
CA GLN A 377 -2.56 6.62 3.39
C GLN A 377 -3.26 7.61 2.44
N TYR A 378 -2.56 8.15 1.45
CA TYR A 378 -3.06 9.21 0.59
C TYR A 378 -2.88 8.88 -0.89
N GLU A 379 -4.00 8.60 -1.58
CA GLU A 379 -4.00 8.23 -3.01
C GLU A 379 -3.33 9.29 -3.90
N LYS A 380 -3.34 10.58 -3.51
CA LYS A 380 -2.65 11.64 -4.26
C LYS A 380 -1.17 11.32 -4.50
N TYR A 381 -0.45 10.78 -3.52
CA TYR A 381 0.98 10.50 -3.66
C TYR A 381 1.21 9.28 -4.56
N ALA A 382 0.41 8.22 -4.37
CA ALA A 382 0.47 7.05 -5.22
C ALA A 382 0.16 7.37 -6.70
N ALA A 383 -0.84 8.24 -6.94
CA ALA A 383 -1.17 8.72 -8.26
C ALA A 383 0.00 9.49 -8.90
N ILE A 384 0.65 10.41 -8.17
CA ILE A 384 1.79 11.17 -8.71
C ILE A 384 2.94 10.23 -9.10
N TYR A 385 3.30 9.24 -8.28
CA TYR A 385 4.34 8.29 -8.65
C TYR A 385 4.01 7.47 -9.90
N ARG A 386 2.74 7.04 -10.05
CA ARG A 386 2.30 6.35 -11.26
C ARG A 386 2.36 7.27 -12.49
N ALA A 387 2.01 8.54 -12.33
CA ALA A 387 2.16 9.55 -13.37
C ALA A 387 3.64 9.76 -13.75
N LEU A 388 4.54 9.94 -12.78
CA LEU A 388 5.99 10.09 -13.01
C LEU A 388 6.57 8.90 -13.79
N LYS A 389 6.22 7.66 -13.42
CA LYS A 389 6.64 6.47 -14.16
C LYS A 389 6.17 6.50 -15.62
N SER A 390 4.93 6.90 -15.85
CA SER A 390 4.34 6.97 -17.18
C SER A 390 4.92 8.10 -18.04
N ALA A 391 5.11 9.29 -17.46
CA ALA A 391 5.78 10.42 -18.11
C ALA A 391 7.21 10.04 -18.50
N LYS A 392 7.93 9.34 -17.62
CA LYS A 392 9.27 8.88 -17.93
C LYS A 392 9.31 7.92 -19.12
N GLN A 393 8.38 6.97 -19.18
CA GLN A 393 8.23 6.08 -20.35
C GLN A 393 7.92 6.85 -21.63
N PHE A 394 7.16 7.96 -21.54
CA PHE A 394 6.90 8.84 -22.68
C PHE A 394 8.19 9.50 -23.20
N TYR A 395 9.02 10.07 -22.32
CA TYR A 395 10.31 10.66 -22.71
C TYR A 395 11.23 9.64 -23.39
N GLU A 396 11.31 8.41 -22.87
CA GLU A 396 12.12 7.36 -23.52
C GLU A 396 11.65 7.03 -24.94
N LEU A 397 10.33 6.99 -25.15
CA LEU A 397 9.76 6.80 -26.48
C LEU A 397 10.07 8.02 -27.37
N LYS A 398 9.96 9.25 -26.85
CA LYS A 398 10.31 10.48 -27.57
C LYS A 398 11.77 10.48 -28.03
N ASP A 399 12.69 10.05 -27.17
CA ASP A 399 14.12 9.93 -27.50
C ASP A 399 14.35 8.86 -28.55
N LYS A 400 13.63 7.73 -28.44
CA LYS A 400 13.71 6.63 -29.42
C LYS A 400 13.22 7.04 -30.81
N TYR A 401 12.20 7.88 -30.89
CA TYR A 401 11.60 8.38 -32.14
C TYR A 401 11.99 9.86 -32.40
N ALA A 402 13.19 10.27 -32.01
CA ALA A 402 13.63 11.67 -32.15
C ALA A 402 13.59 12.18 -33.60
N ASP A 403 13.84 11.29 -34.57
CA ASP A 403 13.80 11.58 -36.02
C ASP A 403 12.38 11.47 -36.64
N GLY A 404 11.34 11.31 -35.81
CA GLY A 404 9.95 11.19 -36.22
C GLY A 404 9.55 9.77 -36.64
N PHE A 405 8.53 9.67 -37.51
CA PHE A 405 7.83 8.41 -37.82
C PHE A 405 8.08 7.88 -39.24
N SER A 406 9.14 8.32 -39.90
CA SER A 406 9.50 7.84 -41.25
C SER A 406 10.32 6.54 -41.21
N SER A 407 11.11 6.35 -40.16
CA SER A 407 11.96 5.17 -39.95
C SER A 407 12.36 5.03 -38.49
N LEU A 408 12.78 3.84 -38.07
CA LEU A 408 13.38 3.57 -36.77
C LEU A 408 14.55 2.60 -36.91
N GLY A 409 15.77 3.09 -36.71
CA GLY A 409 16.98 2.32 -37.01
C GLY A 409 17.01 1.89 -38.48
N ALA A 410 17.07 0.58 -38.74
CA ALA A 410 17.03 0.02 -40.10
C ALA A 410 15.61 -0.22 -40.64
N LYS A 411 14.56 0.00 -39.84
CA LYS A 411 13.16 -0.21 -40.25
C LYS A 411 12.62 1.06 -40.92
N ASN A 412 12.12 0.94 -42.15
CA ASN A 412 11.44 2.04 -42.83
C ASN A 412 9.92 1.90 -42.70
N PHE A 413 9.24 3.02 -42.48
CA PHE A 413 7.78 3.12 -42.38
C PHE A 413 7.21 3.86 -43.61
N ASP A 414 7.69 3.48 -44.79
CA ASP A 414 7.35 4.06 -46.09
C ASP A 414 6.05 3.52 -46.70
N ARG A 415 5.37 2.62 -45.99
CA ARG A 415 4.07 2.04 -46.38
C ARG A 415 3.07 2.14 -45.25
N ALA A 416 1.80 2.36 -45.57
CA ALA A 416 0.72 2.41 -44.60
C ALA A 416 0.65 1.13 -43.75
N SER A 417 0.84 -0.03 -44.37
CA SER A 417 0.86 -1.31 -43.65
C SER A 417 2.04 -1.46 -42.69
N THR A 418 3.22 -0.93 -43.01
CA THR A 418 4.38 -1.00 -42.12
C THR A 418 4.26 0.00 -40.96
N LEU A 419 3.77 1.21 -41.21
CA LEU A 419 3.51 2.18 -40.14
C LEU A 419 2.35 1.75 -39.22
N TYR A 420 1.28 1.18 -39.78
CA TYR A 420 0.18 0.59 -39.00
C TYR A 420 0.69 -0.56 -38.12
N LYS A 421 1.54 -1.44 -38.66
CA LYS A 421 2.13 -2.52 -37.87
C LYS A 421 3.10 -2.00 -36.80
N ALA A 422 3.88 -0.96 -37.10
CA ALA A 422 4.71 -0.28 -36.11
C ALA A 422 3.86 0.35 -34.98
N TYR A 423 2.66 0.84 -35.30
CA TYR A 423 1.69 1.26 -34.30
C TYR A 423 1.22 0.13 -33.40
N GLU A 424 0.83 -1.01 -33.99
CA GLU A 424 0.43 -2.20 -33.25
C GLU A 424 1.56 -2.76 -32.35
N ASP A 425 2.80 -2.70 -32.80
CA ASP A 425 3.95 -3.30 -32.12
C ASP A 425 4.54 -2.40 -31.02
N GLU A 426 4.59 -1.08 -31.22
CA GLU A 426 5.25 -0.18 -30.26
C GLU A 426 4.67 1.25 -30.18
N ILE A 427 4.29 1.90 -31.27
CA ILE A 427 3.92 3.34 -31.24
C ILE A 427 2.66 3.57 -30.38
N TYR A 428 1.78 2.57 -30.23
CA TYR A 428 0.65 2.62 -29.28
C TYR A 428 1.08 2.97 -27.85
N ARG A 429 2.34 2.71 -27.46
CA ARG A 429 2.85 3.01 -26.12
C ARG A 429 2.92 4.52 -25.82
N PHE A 430 2.95 5.39 -26.83
CA PHE A 430 2.78 6.83 -26.62
C PHE A 430 1.37 7.11 -26.08
N ASP A 431 0.34 6.53 -26.69
CA ASP A 431 -1.05 6.65 -26.23
C ASP A 431 -1.24 6.05 -24.83
N THR A 432 -0.63 4.89 -24.54
CA THR A 432 -0.65 4.28 -23.19
C THR A 432 -0.01 5.22 -22.17
N SER A 433 1.20 5.71 -22.46
CA SER A 433 1.98 6.52 -21.51
C SER A 433 1.29 7.87 -21.26
N TYR A 434 0.71 8.47 -22.28
CA TYR A 434 -0.08 9.70 -22.14
C TYR A 434 -1.36 9.46 -21.35
N ARG A 435 -2.17 8.44 -21.69
CA ARG A 435 -3.40 8.12 -20.93
C ARG A 435 -3.10 7.85 -19.46
N VAL A 436 -2.12 7.00 -19.17
CA VAL A 436 -1.77 6.60 -17.80
C VAL A 436 -1.19 7.78 -17.02
N PHE A 437 -0.43 8.67 -17.68
CA PHE A 437 -0.03 9.93 -17.05
C PHE A 437 -1.25 10.79 -16.72
N SER A 438 -2.09 11.08 -17.72
CA SER A 438 -3.25 11.94 -17.60
C SER A 438 -4.29 11.46 -16.59
N GLU A 439 -4.60 10.15 -16.55
CA GLU A 439 -5.55 9.58 -15.58
C GLU A 439 -5.03 9.75 -14.14
N ASN A 440 -3.72 9.60 -13.92
CA ASN A 440 -3.13 9.70 -12.59
C ASN A 440 -2.85 11.15 -12.19
N ALA A 441 -2.55 12.03 -13.13
CA ALA A 441 -2.49 13.47 -12.91
C ALA A 441 -3.86 14.02 -12.45
N LEU A 442 -4.95 13.58 -13.11
CA LEU A 442 -6.30 13.96 -12.71
C LEU A 442 -6.67 13.40 -11.32
N ARG A 443 -6.33 12.14 -11.02
CA ARG A 443 -6.50 11.57 -9.67
C ARG A 443 -5.74 12.34 -8.60
N ALA A 444 -4.49 12.73 -8.87
CA ALA A 444 -3.70 13.51 -7.94
C ALA A 444 -4.38 14.85 -7.63
N SER A 445 -4.88 15.54 -8.66
CA SER A 445 -5.61 16.80 -8.52
C SER A 445 -6.94 16.64 -7.77
N GLN A 446 -7.76 15.64 -8.12
CA GLN A 446 -9.01 15.33 -7.42
C GLN A 446 -8.81 14.96 -5.94
N ASN A 447 -7.61 14.46 -5.58
CA ASN A 447 -7.21 14.17 -4.20
C ASN A 447 -6.38 15.29 -3.57
N GLY A 448 -6.45 16.51 -4.10
CA GLY A 448 -5.93 17.73 -3.47
C GLY A 448 -4.43 17.99 -3.66
N SER A 449 -3.82 17.50 -4.74
CA SER A 449 -2.43 17.81 -5.09
C SER A 449 -2.27 18.45 -6.45
N ASP A 450 -1.55 19.58 -6.49
CA ASP A 450 -1.19 20.29 -7.73
C ASP A 450 0.29 20.13 -8.10
N ILE A 451 1.03 19.20 -7.48
CA ILE A 451 2.50 19.07 -7.66
C ILE A 451 2.87 18.93 -9.14
N LEU A 452 2.20 18.05 -9.89
CA LEU A 452 2.49 17.82 -11.31
C LEU A 452 2.23 19.07 -12.17
N LYS A 453 1.22 19.87 -11.81
CA LYS A 453 0.89 21.11 -12.52
C LYS A 453 1.88 22.23 -12.16
N LEU A 454 2.17 22.42 -10.88
CA LEU A 454 3.09 23.46 -10.39
C LEU A 454 4.55 23.23 -10.81
N THR A 455 4.91 22.00 -11.16
CA THR A 455 6.24 21.66 -11.70
C THR A 455 6.32 21.78 -13.22
N GLY A 456 5.19 22.03 -13.90
CA GLY A 456 5.13 22.13 -15.37
C GLY A 456 5.05 20.79 -16.11
N LEU A 457 5.12 19.66 -15.40
CA LEU A 457 5.15 18.33 -16.03
C LEU A 457 3.86 17.99 -16.78
N VAL A 458 2.70 18.48 -16.31
CA VAL A 458 1.42 18.31 -17.04
C VAL A 458 1.48 18.99 -18.41
N ASP A 459 1.95 20.24 -18.45
CA ASP A 459 2.01 21.03 -19.68
C ASP A 459 3.06 20.48 -20.65
N ASP A 460 4.20 19.99 -20.13
CA ASP A 460 5.26 19.39 -20.95
C ASP A 460 4.79 18.09 -21.63
N ILE A 461 4.20 17.17 -20.87
CA ILE A 461 3.66 15.92 -21.44
C ILE A 461 2.50 16.19 -22.39
N GLU A 462 1.64 17.17 -22.10
CA GLU A 462 0.56 17.60 -23.00
C GLU A 462 1.12 18.12 -24.32
N SER A 463 2.10 19.02 -24.28
CA SER A 463 2.73 19.59 -25.48
C SER A 463 3.46 18.50 -26.29
N LEU A 464 4.21 17.62 -25.64
CA LEU A 464 4.85 16.49 -26.32
C LEU A 464 3.85 15.55 -26.98
N TYR A 465 2.68 15.32 -26.38
CA TYR A 465 1.66 14.48 -26.98
C TYR A 465 0.93 15.18 -28.13
N VAL A 466 0.47 16.42 -27.93
CA VAL A 466 -0.36 17.14 -28.91
C VAL A 466 0.46 17.75 -30.03
N ASP A 467 1.46 18.56 -29.68
CA ASP A 467 2.21 19.39 -30.62
C ASP A 467 3.31 18.60 -31.36
N TRP A 468 3.83 17.55 -30.74
CA TRP A 468 4.84 16.69 -31.36
C TRP A 468 4.27 15.34 -31.81
N PHE A 469 3.83 14.47 -30.89
CA PHE A 469 3.46 13.09 -31.24
C PHE A 469 2.28 13.04 -32.22
N LEU A 470 1.13 13.61 -31.84
CA LEU A 470 -0.06 13.59 -32.69
C LEU A 470 0.16 14.34 -34.00
N HIS A 471 0.87 15.47 -33.98
CA HIS A 471 1.18 16.27 -35.16
C HIS A 471 2.05 15.50 -36.17
N ASP A 472 3.22 15.04 -35.75
CA ASP A 472 4.18 14.37 -36.63
C ASP A 472 3.65 13.01 -37.11
N PHE A 473 2.98 12.28 -36.21
CA PHE A 473 2.36 11.00 -36.57
C PHE A 473 1.21 11.19 -37.56
N ALA A 474 0.39 12.24 -37.42
CA ALA A 474 -0.65 12.59 -38.38
C ALA A 474 -0.07 12.95 -39.75
N ILE A 475 1.05 13.67 -39.81
CA ILE A 475 1.71 14.00 -41.08
C ILE A 475 2.25 12.73 -41.75
N ALA A 476 2.92 11.86 -41.01
CA ALA A 476 3.47 10.61 -41.54
C ALA A 476 2.36 9.70 -42.07
N TRP A 477 1.31 9.48 -41.27
CA TRP A 477 0.15 8.68 -41.67
C TRP A 477 -0.59 9.29 -42.86
N GLY A 478 -0.87 10.59 -42.82
CA GLY A 478 -1.60 11.29 -43.87
C GLY A 478 -0.91 11.25 -45.23
N LYS A 479 0.42 11.36 -45.27
CA LYS A 479 1.21 11.20 -46.50
C LYS A 479 1.02 9.83 -47.12
N LEU A 480 0.99 8.77 -46.31
CA LEU A 480 0.80 7.40 -46.79
C LEU A 480 -0.63 7.17 -47.28
N VAL A 481 -1.63 7.74 -46.60
CA VAL A 481 -3.04 7.73 -47.04
C VAL A 481 -3.17 8.33 -48.44
N ASP A 482 -2.53 9.48 -48.69
CA ASP A 482 -2.55 10.14 -50.00
C ASP A 482 -1.76 9.34 -51.05
N ASN A 483 -0.51 8.99 -50.75
CA ASN A 483 0.41 8.33 -51.70
C ASN A 483 -0.09 6.96 -52.16
N GLU A 484 -0.76 6.21 -51.27
CA GLU A 484 -1.31 4.89 -51.59
C GLU A 484 -2.79 4.97 -52.00
N SER A 485 -3.39 6.16 -52.04
CA SER A 485 -4.81 6.37 -52.39
C SER A 485 -5.74 5.46 -51.58
N LEU A 486 -5.49 5.34 -50.26
CA LEU A 486 -6.15 4.36 -49.41
C LEU A 486 -7.69 4.52 -49.37
N LEU A 487 -8.22 5.72 -49.59
CA LEU A 487 -9.67 5.95 -49.59
C LEU A 487 -10.37 5.44 -50.87
N GLU A 488 -9.60 5.05 -51.89
CA GLU A 488 -10.11 4.35 -53.07
C GLU A 488 -10.06 2.82 -52.90
N ASN A 489 -9.15 2.32 -52.04
CA ASN A 489 -9.01 0.90 -51.74
C ASN A 489 -8.55 0.71 -50.29
N TRP A 490 -9.51 0.72 -49.35
CA TRP A 490 -9.24 0.72 -47.91
C TRP A 490 -8.85 -0.68 -47.41
N LYS A 491 -7.64 -1.10 -47.76
CA LYS A 491 -7.09 -2.41 -47.41
C LYS A 491 -5.61 -2.30 -47.11
N LEU A 492 -5.17 -2.98 -46.06
CA LEU A 492 -3.76 -3.12 -45.73
C LEU A 492 -3.35 -4.59 -45.82
N PRO A 493 -2.20 -4.91 -46.46
CA PRO A 493 -1.68 -6.27 -46.49
C PRO A 493 -1.65 -6.95 -45.11
N SER A 494 -2.19 -8.16 -45.04
CA SER A 494 -2.22 -9.01 -43.83
C SER A 494 -3.04 -8.48 -42.65
N ILE A 495 -3.78 -7.38 -42.81
CA ILE A 495 -4.72 -6.87 -41.81
C ILE A 495 -6.14 -7.06 -42.32
N ASN A 496 -6.98 -7.76 -41.55
CA ASN A 496 -8.39 -7.95 -41.91
C ASN A 496 -9.14 -6.62 -41.78
N ASN A 497 -10.10 -6.38 -42.66
CA ASN A 497 -11.03 -5.27 -42.51
C ASN A 497 -12.09 -5.57 -41.44
N GLN A 498 -12.53 -4.53 -40.74
CA GLN A 498 -13.55 -4.64 -39.70
C GLN A 498 -14.89 -5.17 -40.23
N TYR A 499 -15.27 -4.87 -41.49
CA TYR A 499 -16.49 -5.41 -42.11
C TYR A 499 -16.46 -6.92 -42.36
N ASP A 500 -15.29 -7.57 -42.22
CA ASP A 500 -15.16 -9.03 -42.30
C ASP A 500 -15.23 -9.72 -40.93
N PHE A 501 -15.31 -8.97 -39.83
CA PHE A 501 -15.13 -9.45 -38.45
C PHE A 501 -15.97 -10.70 -38.11
N TYR A 502 -17.26 -10.70 -38.42
CA TYR A 502 -18.11 -11.86 -38.11
C TYR A 502 -17.59 -13.12 -38.81
N ASN A 503 -17.22 -13.02 -40.08
CA ASN A 503 -16.78 -14.16 -40.87
C ASN A 503 -15.37 -14.62 -40.47
N SER A 504 -14.45 -13.68 -40.26
CA SER A 504 -13.04 -13.97 -39.97
C SER A 504 -12.80 -14.38 -38.52
N GLU A 505 -13.47 -13.72 -37.56
CA GLU A 505 -13.20 -13.88 -36.13
C GLU A 505 -14.24 -14.75 -35.42
N VAL A 506 -15.53 -14.54 -35.66
CA VAL A 506 -16.60 -15.23 -34.92
C VAL A 506 -16.92 -16.59 -35.54
N LYS A 507 -17.28 -16.61 -36.82
CA LYS A 507 -17.67 -17.81 -37.56
C LYS A 507 -16.53 -18.81 -37.67
N THR A 508 -15.30 -18.34 -37.86
CA THR A 508 -14.09 -19.20 -37.86
C THR A 508 -13.91 -19.94 -36.54
N VAL A 509 -14.12 -19.25 -35.40
CA VAL A 509 -14.02 -19.89 -34.08
C VAL A 509 -15.17 -20.87 -33.84
N LEU A 510 -16.40 -20.53 -34.25
CA LEU A 510 -17.56 -21.41 -34.13
C LEU A 510 -17.48 -22.68 -35.00
N ARG A 511 -16.73 -22.64 -36.11
CA ARG A 511 -16.47 -23.84 -36.94
C ARG A 511 -15.54 -24.86 -36.28
N GLN A 512 -14.85 -24.50 -35.21
CA GLN A 512 -14.02 -25.43 -34.45
C GLN A 512 -14.93 -26.37 -33.66
N GLY A 513 -14.91 -27.68 -33.95
CA GLY A 513 -15.86 -28.65 -33.36
C GLY A 513 -15.89 -28.71 -31.82
N SER A 514 -14.84 -28.23 -31.14
CA SER A 514 -14.80 -28.12 -29.67
C SER A 514 -15.50 -26.88 -29.10
N VAL A 515 -15.86 -25.90 -29.94
CA VAL A 515 -16.42 -24.61 -29.51
C VAL A 515 -17.93 -24.60 -29.78
N LYS A 516 -18.72 -24.65 -28.70
CA LYS A 516 -20.18 -24.53 -28.79
C LYS A 516 -20.67 -23.08 -28.83
N ARG A 517 -19.89 -22.16 -28.24
CA ARG A 517 -20.31 -20.78 -28.01
C ARG A 517 -19.12 -19.82 -27.97
N VAL A 518 -19.32 -18.63 -28.52
CA VAL A 518 -18.40 -17.50 -28.47
C VAL A 518 -19.12 -16.29 -27.87
N PHE A 519 -18.48 -15.66 -26.89
CA PHE A 519 -18.89 -14.35 -26.38
C PHE A 519 -18.11 -13.26 -27.11
N VAL A 520 -18.78 -12.24 -27.61
CA VAL A 520 -18.18 -11.11 -28.31
C VAL A 520 -18.45 -9.86 -27.49
N ILE A 521 -17.43 -9.29 -26.87
CA ILE A 521 -17.52 -8.03 -26.13
C ILE A 521 -17.14 -6.91 -27.10
N ILE A 522 -18.03 -5.93 -27.26
CA ILE A 522 -17.80 -4.73 -28.07
C ILE A 522 -17.84 -3.54 -27.12
N SER A 523 -16.69 -2.91 -26.92
CA SER A 523 -16.60 -1.66 -26.15
C SER A 523 -16.57 -0.47 -27.10
N ASP A 524 -17.54 0.43 -26.94
CA ASP A 524 -17.63 1.70 -27.65
C ASP A 524 -16.40 2.58 -27.34
N ALA A 525 -15.83 3.20 -28.37
CA ALA A 525 -14.64 4.05 -28.29
C ALA A 525 -13.43 3.40 -27.56
N PHE A 526 -13.10 2.14 -27.88
CA PHE A 526 -12.03 1.40 -27.20
C PHE A 526 -10.76 1.27 -28.05
N ARG A 527 -9.63 1.78 -27.54
CA ARG A 527 -8.36 1.82 -28.28
C ARG A 527 -7.61 0.50 -28.22
N TYR A 528 -6.75 0.27 -29.22
CA TYR A 528 -5.84 -0.87 -29.25
C TYR A 528 -4.98 -0.99 -27.98
N GLU A 529 -4.44 0.13 -27.52
CA GLU A 529 -3.57 0.16 -26.33
C GLU A 529 -4.28 -0.27 -25.03
N CYS A 530 -5.58 0.05 -24.89
CA CYS A 530 -6.38 -0.42 -23.77
C CYS A 530 -6.53 -1.94 -23.80
N ALA A 531 -6.75 -2.53 -24.98
CA ALA A 531 -6.83 -3.97 -25.16
C ALA A 531 -5.49 -4.65 -24.86
N LYS A 532 -4.37 -4.00 -25.19
CA LYS A 532 -3.03 -4.48 -24.86
C LYS A 532 -2.80 -4.55 -23.35
N GLU A 533 -3.28 -3.57 -22.60
CA GLU A 533 -3.20 -3.60 -21.14
C GLU A 533 -3.98 -4.78 -20.53
N ILE A 534 -5.21 -5.03 -21.01
CA ILE A 534 -6.01 -6.20 -20.60
C ILE A 534 -5.31 -7.51 -20.98
N HIS A 535 -4.76 -7.58 -22.20
CA HIS A 535 -4.03 -8.74 -22.70
C HIS A 535 -2.84 -9.10 -21.79
N ASP A 536 -2.00 -8.12 -21.45
CA ASP A 536 -0.83 -8.33 -20.59
C ASP A 536 -1.25 -8.74 -19.17
N SER A 537 -2.26 -8.06 -18.60
CA SER A 537 -2.84 -8.39 -17.29
C SER A 537 -3.35 -9.83 -17.23
N ILE A 538 -4.10 -10.27 -18.24
CA ILE A 538 -4.67 -11.61 -18.29
C ILE A 538 -3.59 -12.68 -18.40
N ASN A 539 -2.61 -12.48 -19.30
CA ASN A 539 -1.52 -13.42 -19.50
C ASN A 539 -0.60 -13.52 -18.27
N ASN A 540 -0.66 -12.58 -17.32
CA ASN A 540 0.05 -12.66 -16.04
C ASN A 540 -0.68 -13.49 -14.96
N ARG A 541 -1.99 -13.77 -15.10
CA ARG A 541 -2.81 -14.43 -14.07
C ARG A 541 -2.85 -15.97 -14.13
N ASN A 542 -2.09 -16.61 -15.01
CA ASN A 542 -1.95 -18.08 -15.18
C ASN A 542 -3.27 -18.89 -15.34
N ARG A 543 -4.40 -18.23 -15.66
CA ARG A 543 -5.72 -18.87 -15.71
C ARG A 543 -6.35 -18.86 -17.10
N TYR A 544 -6.14 -17.78 -17.83
CA TYR A 544 -6.63 -17.59 -19.19
C TYR A 544 -5.46 -17.25 -20.09
N LYS A 545 -5.62 -17.55 -21.38
CA LYS A 545 -4.70 -17.09 -22.43
C LYS A 545 -5.41 -16.04 -23.25
N SER A 546 -4.72 -14.93 -23.50
CA SER A 546 -5.13 -13.89 -24.43
C SER A 546 -4.17 -13.85 -25.63
N GLU A 547 -4.71 -13.71 -26.83
CA GLU A 547 -4.01 -13.44 -28.08
C GLU A 547 -4.59 -12.14 -28.67
N LEU A 548 -3.76 -11.11 -28.81
CA LEU A 548 -4.18 -9.80 -29.30
C LEU A 548 -3.66 -9.58 -30.72
N LYS A 549 -4.54 -9.11 -31.59
CA LYS A 549 -4.24 -8.57 -32.91
C LYS A 549 -5.13 -7.35 -33.16
N SER A 550 -5.00 -6.73 -34.33
CA SER A 550 -5.89 -5.65 -34.76
C SER A 550 -6.68 -6.00 -36.02
N GLN A 551 -7.65 -5.15 -36.34
CA GLN A 551 -8.35 -5.12 -37.62
C GLN A 551 -8.46 -3.66 -38.09
N LEU A 552 -8.49 -3.46 -39.41
CA LEU A 552 -8.60 -2.13 -40.01
C LEU A 552 -10.05 -1.64 -39.91
N GLY A 553 -10.27 -0.66 -39.05
CA GLY A 553 -11.55 -0.01 -38.81
C GLY A 553 -12.14 0.65 -40.05
N VAL A 554 -13.46 0.71 -40.14
CA VAL A 554 -14.15 1.39 -41.24
C VAL A 554 -13.97 2.90 -41.16
N VAL A 555 -14.12 3.59 -42.30
CA VAL A 555 -14.07 5.07 -42.37
C VAL A 555 -15.38 5.61 -42.93
N PRO A 556 -16.01 6.62 -42.31
CA PRO A 556 -15.61 7.29 -41.07
C PRO A 556 -15.68 6.34 -39.86
N SER A 557 -14.70 6.44 -38.95
CA SER A 557 -14.54 5.52 -37.81
C SER A 557 -15.41 5.93 -36.63
N TYR A 558 -16.72 5.69 -36.74
CA TYR A 558 -17.70 6.08 -35.74
C TYR A 558 -18.71 4.98 -35.44
N THR A 559 -19.39 5.12 -34.31
CA THR A 559 -20.25 4.11 -33.67
C THR A 559 -21.17 3.37 -34.65
N GLN A 560 -22.00 4.09 -35.42
CA GLN A 560 -23.02 3.42 -36.23
C GLN A 560 -22.42 2.60 -37.39
N ALA A 561 -21.37 3.10 -38.05
CA ALA A 561 -20.72 2.37 -39.13
C ALA A 561 -19.86 1.22 -38.59
N GLY A 562 -19.09 1.47 -37.51
CA GLY A 562 -18.25 0.46 -36.88
C GLY A 562 -19.06 -0.69 -36.28
N MET A 563 -20.16 -0.40 -35.56
CA MET A 563 -21.04 -1.44 -35.01
C MET A 563 -21.74 -2.26 -36.11
N ALA A 564 -22.10 -1.64 -37.24
CA ALA A 564 -22.66 -2.35 -38.38
C ALA A 564 -21.65 -3.37 -38.96
N ALA A 565 -20.40 -2.94 -39.12
CA ALA A 565 -19.33 -3.76 -39.69
C ALA A 565 -19.05 -5.04 -38.89
N LEU A 566 -19.31 -5.06 -37.58
CA LEU A 566 -19.07 -6.22 -36.70
C LEU A 566 -20.16 -7.30 -36.74
N LEU A 567 -21.29 -7.03 -37.39
CA LEU A 567 -22.45 -7.94 -37.43
C LEU A 567 -22.40 -8.87 -38.65
N PRO A 568 -23.04 -10.05 -38.60
CA PRO A 568 -23.18 -10.91 -39.78
C PRO A 568 -24.03 -10.22 -40.85
N HIS A 569 -23.56 -10.23 -42.09
CA HIS A 569 -24.31 -9.70 -43.23
C HIS A 569 -23.80 -10.24 -44.57
N THR A 570 -24.63 -10.11 -45.61
CA THR A 570 -24.22 -10.30 -47.01
C THR A 570 -24.22 -8.97 -47.77
N LYS A 571 -25.19 -8.10 -47.51
CA LYS A 571 -25.30 -6.76 -48.10
C LYS A 571 -25.39 -5.70 -47.01
N PHE A 572 -24.53 -4.69 -47.08
CA PHE A 572 -24.52 -3.51 -46.22
C PHE A 572 -24.94 -2.29 -47.03
N THR A 573 -25.97 -1.54 -46.62
CA THR A 573 -26.46 -0.34 -47.32
C THR A 573 -26.51 0.88 -46.41
N ALA A 574 -26.25 2.06 -46.98
CA ALA A 574 -26.41 3.36 -46.36
C ALA A 574 -27.64 4.09 -46.94
N HIS A 575 -28.51 4.59 -46.08
CA HIS A 575 -29.73 5.30 -46.46
C HIS A 575 -29.66 6.75 -45.97
N LEU A 576 -29.53 7.68 -46.92
CA LEU A 576 -29.34 9.11 -46.71
C LEU A 576 -30.67 9.88 -46.59
N ASN A 577 -31.53 9.44 -45.67
CA ASN A 577 -32.81 10.09 -45.38
C ASN A 577 -32.60 11.34 -44.47
N LYS A 578 -33.66 11.79 -43.77
CA LYS A 578 -33.56 12.85 -42.75
C LYS A 578 -32.46 12.56 -41.72
N ASN A 579 -32.30 11.29 -41.35
CA ASN A 579 -31.19 10.78 -40.57
C ASN A 579 -30.48 9.72 -41.40
N VAL A 580 -29.14 9.66 -41.30
CA VAL A 580 -28.34 8.59 -41.90
C VAL A 580 -28.66 7.29 -41.16
N GLU A 581 -29.12 6.28 -41.90
CA GLU A 581 -29.45 4.96 -41.39
C GLU A 581 -28.66 3.88 -42.14
N TYR A 582 -28.12 2.92 -41.40
CA TYR A 582 -27.48 1.75 -41.98
C TYR A 582 -28.34 0.50 -41.87
N LYS A 583 -28.29 -0.33 -42.91
CA LYS A 583 -29.00 -1.61 -42.95
C LYS A 583 -28.09 -2.75 -43.36
N LEU A 584 -28.31 -3.91 -42.75
CA LEU A 584 -27.68 -5.18 -43.09
C LEU A 584 -28.77 -6.13 -43.54
N ASP A 585 -28.65 -6.62 -44.78
CA ASP A 585 -29.64 -7.49 -45.42
C ASP A 585 -31.09 -6.96 -45.32
N GLY A 586 -31.22 -5.62 -45.40
CA GLY A 586 -32.49 -4.90 -45.32
C GLY A 586 -32.98 -4.55 -43.90
N LEU A 587 -32.32 -5.02 -42.86
CA LEU A 587 -32.65 -4.72 -41.45
C LEU A 587 -31.81 -3.57 -40.92
N SER A 588 -32.43 -2.63 -40.21
CA SER A 588 -31.71 -1.54 -39.52
C SER A 588 -30.70 -2.10 -38.52
N VAL A 589 -29.57 -1.43 -38.32
CA VAL A 589 -28.57 -1.78 -37.28
C VAL A 589 -28.63 -0.86 -36.06
N HIS A 590 -29.47 0.17 -36.10
CA HIS A 590 -29.51 1.19 -35.06
C HIS A 590 -30.24 0.66 -33.83
N GLY A 591 -29.54 0.65 -32.69
CA GLY A 591 -30.07 0.19 -31.40
C GLY A 591 -29.91 -1.32 -31.16
N THR A 592 -29.86 -1.71 -29.89
CA THR A 592 -29.59 -3.11 -29.48
C THR A 592 -30.66 -4.09 -29.94
N GLU A 593 -31.94 -3.71 -29.97
CA GLU A 593 -33.02 -4.59 -30.40
C GLU A 593 -32.88 -5.02 -31.87
N ASN A 594 -32.54 -4.08 -32.75
CA ASN A 594 -32.35 -4.38 -34.17
C ASN A 594 -31.12 -5.25 -34.43
N ARG A 595 -30.02 -4.98 -33.70
CA ARG A 595 -28.82 -5.83 -33.73
C ARG A 595 -29.10 -7.24 -33.22
N ASN A 596 -29.96 -7.37 -32.20
CA ASN A 596 -30.43 -8.67 -31.73
C ASN A 596 -31.21 -9.43 -32.82
N LYS A 597 -32.12 -8.77 -33.55
CA LYS A 597 -32.86 -9.39 -34.67
C LYS A 597 -31.93 -9.92 -35.76
N ILE A 598 -30.90 -9.15 -36.11
CA ILE A 598 -29.88 -9.58 -37.07
C ILE A 598 -29.14 -10.82 -36.56
N LEU A 599 -28.64 -10.80 -35.32
CA LEU A 599 -27.91 -11.93 -34.74
C LEU A 599 -28.76 -13.18 -34.58
N GLN A 600 -30.05 -13.05 -34.25
CA GLN A 600 -30.98 -14.17 -34.14
C GLN A 600 -31.12 -14.93 -35.46
N GLY A 601 -31.10 -14.23 -36.60
CA GLY A 601 -31.06 -14.85 -37.93
C GLY A 601 -29.81 -15.73 -38.17
N HIS A 602 -28.78 -15.55 -37.35
CA HIS A 602 -27.52 -16.29 -37.40
C HIS A 602 -27.24 -17.11 -36.12
N GLY A 603 -28.28 -17.40 -35.32
CA GLY A 603 -28.16 -18.23 -34.12
C GLY A 603 -27.42 -17.55 -32.96
N GLY A 604 -27.43 -16.22 -32.89
CA GLY A 604 -26.82 -15.43 -31.82
C GLY A 604 -27.80 -14.44 -31.18
N ILE A 605 -27.33 -13.72 -30.17
CA ILE A 605 -28.10 -12.70 -29.44
C ILE A 605 -27.23 -11.47 -29.16
N ALA A 606 -27.88 -10.32 -28.98
CA ALA A 606 -27.26 -9.09 -28.47
C ALA A 606 -27.80 -8.76 -27.07
N CYS A 607 -26.90 -8.40 -26.16
CA CYS A 607 -27.20 -7.90 -24.82
C CYS A 607 -26.23 -6.77 -24.43
N THR A 608 -26.52 -6.08 -23.33
CA THR A 608 -25.64 -5.06 -22.77
C THR A 608 -24.75 -5.62 -21.67
N TYR A 609 -23.66 -4.91 -21.34
CA TYR A 609 -22.83 -5.20 -20.17
C TYR A 609 -23.67 -5.38 -18.89
N ASP A 610 -24.60 -4.45 -18.64
CA ASP A 610 -25.45 -4.45 -17.46
C ASP A 610 -26.36 -5.69 -17.40
N ASP A 611 -26.92 -6.11 -18.54
CA ASP A 611 -27.74 -7.33 -18.61
C ASP A 611 -26.93 -8.53 -18.13
N VAL A 612 -25.73 -8.71 -18.68
CA VAL A 612 -24.87 -9.87 -18.39
C VAL A 612 -24.39 -9.87 -16.94
N MET A 613 -24.08 -8.70 -16.39
CA MET A 613 -23.68 -8.55 -14.99
C MET A 613 -24.83 -8.90 -14.03
N LYS A 614 -26.08 -8.63 -14.42
CA LYS A 614 -27.29 -8.93 -13.64
C LYS A 614 -27.82 -10.36 -13.81
N TRP A 615 -27.44 -11.07 -14.88
CA TRP A 615 -27.93 -12.43 -15.11
C TRP A 615 -27.67 -13.38 -13.93
N THR A 616 -28.67 -14.17 -13.58
CA THR A 616 -28.46 -15.38 -12.79
C THR A 616 -27.93 -16.50 -13.67
N ASN A 617 -27.35 -17.54 -13.06
CA ASN A 617 -26.93 -18.74 -13.80
C ASN A 617 -28.10 -19.41 -14.53
N GLN A 618 -29.33 -19.31 -13.99
CA GLN A 618 -30.52 -19.87 -14.64
C GLN A 618 -30.93 -19.05 -15.87
N GLN A 619 -31.07 -17.73 -15.72
CA GLN A 619 -31.37 -16.83 -16.84
C GLN A 619 -30.38 -16.98 -17.99
N TYR A 620 -29.08 -17.10 -17.67
CA TYR A 620 -28.07 -17.38 -18.68
C TYR A 620 -28.31 -18.74 -19.37
N ARG A 621 -28.59 -19.81 -18.62
CA ARG A 621 -28.87 -21.13 -19.22
C ARG A 621 -30.05 -21.06 -20.20
N ASP A 622 -31.12 -20.36 -19.81
CA ASP A 622 -32.34 -20.24 -20.61
C ASP A 622 -32.10 -19.41 -21.88
N LEU A 623 -31.44 -18.25 -21.77
CA LEU A 623 -31.14 -17.37 -22.90
C LEU A 623 -30.06 -17.91 -23.84
N ALA A 624 -29.11 -18.66 -23.29
CA ALA A 624 -27.97 -19.13 -24.05
C ALA A 624 -28.20 -20.50 -24.68
N GLN A 625 -29.24 -21.26 -24.31
CA GLN A 625 -29.43 -22.66 -24.72
C GLN A 625 -29.19 -22.90 -26.21
N ASP A 626 -29.78 -22.06 -27.06
CA ASP A 626 -29.69 -22.16 -28.52
C ASP A 626 -28.74 -21.12 -29.16
N SER A 627 -28.18 -20.22 -28.35
CA SER A 627 -27.29 -19.15 -28.82
C SER A 627 -25.84 -19.62 -28.96
N THR A 628 -25.29 -19.51 -30.17
CA THR A 628 -23.90 -19.83 -30.48
C THR A 628 -22.99 -18.59 -30.38
N ALA A 629 -23.51 -17.41 -30.68
CA ALA A 629 -22.80 -16.14 -30.53
C ALA A 629 -23.54 -15.19 -29.58
N ILE A 630 -22.88 -14.71 -28.51
CA ILE A 630 -23.45 -13.74 -27.56
C ILE A 630 -22.67 -12.45 -27.66
N TYR A 631 -23.28 -11.43 -28.26
CA TYR A 631 -22.70 -10.09 -28.39
C TYR A 631 -23.07 -9.24 -27.18
N ILE A 632 -22.07 -8.64 -26.54
CA ILE A 632 -22.20 -7.84 -25.32
C ILE A 632 -21.69 -6.43 -25.62
N TYR A 633 -22.59 -5.46 -25.57
CA TYR A 633 -22.26 -4.05 -25.81
C TYR A 633 -21.94 -3.32 -24.50
N HIS A 634 -20.82 -2.60 -24.50
CA HIS A 634 -20.32 -1.79 -23.40
C HIS A 634 -19.99 -0.38 -23.94
N ASN A 635 -20.32 0.69 -23.21
CA ASN A 635 -20.25 2.07 -23.73
C ASN A 635 -19.68 3.10 -22.76
N LYS A 636 -18.98 2.69 -21.70
CA LYS A 636 -18.50 3.61 -20.63
C LYS A 636 -17.72 4.82 -21.17
N ILE A 637 -16.79 4.59 -22.11
CA ILE A 637 -15.88 5.64 -22.59
C ILE A 637 -16.66 6.70 -23.37
N ASP A 638 -17.41 6.29 -24.38
CA ASP A 638 -18.19 7.20 -25.23
C ASP A 638 -19.24 7.97 -24.43
N ALA A 639 -19.92 7.29 -23.48
CA ALA A 639 -20.94 7.92 -22.63
C ALA A 639 -20.42 9.07 -21.76
N ILE A 640 -19.13 9.07 -21.41
CA ILE A 640 -18.47 10.14 -20.65
C ILE A 640 -17.71 11.10 -21.58
N GLY A 641 -17.13 10.59 -22.66
CA GLY A 641 -16.30 11.35 -23.59
C GLY A 641 -17.07 12.29 -24.49
N ASP A 642 -18.21 11.88 -25.07
CA ASP A 642 -18.92 12.72 -26.06
C ASP A 642 -19.75 13.85 -25.42
N ASP A 643 -19.95 13.83 -24.10
CA ASP A 643 -20.59 14.91 -23.35
C ASP A 643 -19.54 15.95 -22.91
N GLY A 644 -19.67 17.17 -23.42
CA GLY A 644 -18.78 18.28 -23.08
C GLY A 644 -18.76 18.66 -21.59
N ALA A 645 -19.77 18.28 -20.80
CA ALA A 645 -19.75 18.48 -19.35
C ALA A 645 -18.80 17.50 -18.63
N THR A 646 -18.57 16.33 -19.20
CA THR A 646 -17.79 15.23 -18.58
C THR A 646 -16.54 14.83 -19.37
N GLU A 647 -16.30 15.41 -20.56
CA GLU A 647 -15.22 14.98 -21.46
C GLU A 647 -13.83 14.97 -20.80
N ASN A 648 -13.57 15.86 -19.83
CA ASN A 648 -12.30 15.89 -19.09
C ASN A 648 -12.03 14.60 -18.27
N GLU A 649 -13.05 13.78 -18.03
CA GLU A 649 -12.94 12.49 -17.34
C GLU A 649 -12.77 11.30 -18.29
N ALA A 650 -12.63 11.51 -19.60
CA ALA A 650 -12.57 10.43 -20.59
C ALA A 650 -11.51 9.34 -20.29
N PHE A 651 -10.34 9.72 -19.77
CA PHE A 651 -9.32 8.74 -19.37
C PHE A 651 -9.61 8.04 -18.05
N LEU A 652 -10.33 8.66 -17.11
CA LEU A 652 -10.87 7.95 -15.94
C LEU A 652 -11.92 6.94 -16.38
N ALA A 653 -12.82 7.33 -17.29
CA ALA A 653 -13.80 6.44 -17.89
C ALA A 653 -13.13 5.29 -18.67
N THR A 654 -11.99 5.54 -19.32
CA THR A 654 -11.18 4.50 -19.98
C THR A 654 -10.63 3.49 -18.97
N ARG A 655 -10.13 3.96 -17.82
CA ARG A 655 -9.69 3.09 -16.73
C ARG A 655 -10.84 2.25 -16.16
N ASP A 656 -12.01 2.85 -15.98
CA ASP A 656 -13.22 2.15 -15.53
C ASP A 656 -13.66 1.11 -16.54
N ALA A 657 -13.64 1.43 -17.84
CA ALA A 657 -13.93 0.50 -18.92
C ALA A 657 -12.99 -0.73 -18.89
N ILE A 658 -11.68 -0.51 -18.75
CA ILE A 658 -10.69 -1.60 -18.62
C ILE A 658 -11.04 -2.52 -17.43
N ASN A 659 -11.38 -1.92 -16.29
CA ASN A 659 -11.74 -2.66 -15.07
C ASN A 659 -13.08 -3.41 -15.21
N GLU A 660 -14.09 -2.79 -15.83
CA GLU A 660 -15.40 -3.39 -16.09
C GLU A 660 -15.29 -4.56 -17.08
N ILE A 661 -14.52 -4.41 -18.15
CA ILE A 661 -14.26 -5.48 -19.13
C ILE A 661 -13.49 -6.64 -18.50
N ASP A 662 -12.47 -6.37 -17.68
CA ASP A 662 -11.74 -7.42 -16.96
C ASP A 662 -12.66 -8.22 -16.02
N LYS A 663 -13.54 -7.53 -15.28
CA LYS A 663 -14.58 -8.17 -14.45
C LYS A 663 -15.56 -8.99 -15.29
N LEU A 664 -15.98 -8.48 -16.44
CA LEU A 664 -16.87 -9.19 -17.36
C LEU A 664 -16.22 -10.46 -17.90
N ILE A 665 -14.96 -10.41 -18.32
CA ILE A 665 -14.18 -11.55 -18.79
C ILE A 665 -14.12 -12.64 -17.71
N ILE A 666 -13.77 -12.26 -16.47
CA ILE A 666 -13.73 -13.19 -15.33
C ILE A 666 -15.10 -13.81 -15.11
N ARG A 667 -16.17 -13.01 -15.12
CA ARG A 667 -17.54 -13.50 -14.93
C ARG A 667 -17.94 -14.50 -16.02
N ILE A 668 -17.65 -14.22 -17.29
CA ILE A 668 -17.95 -15.11 -18.41
C ILE A 668 -17.26 -16.47 -18.20
N PHE A 669 -15.96 -16.47 -17.92
CA PHE A 669 -15.22 -17.73 -17.73
C PHE A 669 -15.65 -18.47 -16.45
N ASP A 670 -15.82 -17.77 -15.34
CA ASP A 670 -15.95 -18.41 -14.02
C ASP A 670 -17.37 -18.76 -13.65
N LYS A 671 -18.31 -17.86 -13.96
CA LYS A 671 -19.72 -17.99 -13.58
C LYS A 671 -20.55 -18.55 -14.72
N LEU A 672 -20.40 -18.00 -15.92
CA LEU A 672 -21.18 -18.42 -17.11
C LEU A 672 -20.55 -19.62 -17.84
N LYS A 673 -19.35 -20.05 -17.43
CA LYS A 673 -18.62 -21.17 -18.03
C LYS A 673 -18.41 -21.02 -19.54
N GLY A 674 -18.19 -19.78 -20.00
CA GLY A 674 -17.87 -19.49 -21.39
C GLY A 674 -16.49 -20.03 -21.78
N GLY A 675 -16.40 -20.71 -22.93
CA GLY A 675 -15.15 -21.33 -23.39
C GLY A 675 -14.29 -20.44 -24.29
N ARG A 676 -14.87 -19.41 -24.90
CA ARG A 676 -14.24 -18.48 -25.85
C ARG A 676 -14.84 -17.08 -25.68
N VAL A 677 -13.97 -16.08 -25.61
CA VAL A 677 -14.35 -14.66 -25.61
C VAL A 677 -13.54 -13.95 -26.68
N ILE A 678 -14.16 -13.04 -27.42
CA ILE A 678 -13.51 -12.10 -28.34
C ILE A 678 -13.84 -10.70 -27.83
N LEU A 679 -12.83 -9.88 -27.52
CA LEU A 679 -13.02 -8.47 -27.21
C LEU A 679 -12.62 -7.64 -28.43
N THR A 680 -13.46 -6.68 -28.81
CA THR A 680 -13.20 -5.73 -29.89
C THR A 680 -13.86 -4.38 -29.61
N ALA A 681 -13.75 -3.47 -30.57
CA ALA A 681 -14.36 -2.15 -30.55
C ALA A 681 -15.01 -1.85 -31.91
N ASP A 682 -15.87 -0.85 -31.94
CA ASP A 682 -16.39 -0.24 -33.17
C ASP A 682 -15.45 0.84 -33.72
N HIS A 683 -14.82 1.63 -32.86
CA HIS A 683 -13.76 2.59 -33.19
C HIS A 683 -12.89 2.89 -31.96
N GLY A 684 -11.76 3.56 -32.20
CA GLY A 684 -11.02 4.26 -31.14
C GLY A 684 -11.36 5.75 -31.08
N PHE A 685 -10.54 6.54 -30.40
CA PHE A 685 -10.77 7.98 -30.20
C PHE A 685 -9.45 8.73 -30.08
N LEU A 686 -9.49 10.06 -30.19
CA LEU A 686 -8.46 10.98 -29.73
C LEU A 686 -8.98 11.78 -28.53
N PHE A 687 -8.06 12.15 -27.65
CA PHE A 687 -8.33 12.99 -26.50
C PHE A 687 -7.09 13.82 -26.18
N ASN A 688 -7.30 15.09 -25.87
CA ASN A 688 -6.29 16.05 -25.42
C ASN A 688 -6.82 16.81 -24.19
N GLN A 689 -5.99 17.06 -23.18
CA GLN A 689 -6.41 17.77 -21.96
C GLN A 689 -6.52 19.28 -22.18
N SER A 690 -5.64 19.81 -23.03
CA SER A 690 -5.63 21.22 -23.43
C SER A 690 -6.95 21.60 -24.13
N ASP A 691 -7.35 22.86 -23.94
CA ASP A 691 -8.46 23.42 -24.71
C ASP A 691 -8.05 23.55 -26.18
N VAL A 692 -9.00 23.25 -27.07
CA VAL A 692 -8.78 23.36 -28.51
C VAL A 692 -8.72 24.82 -28.95
N THR A 693 -7.89 25.10 -29.95
CA THR A 693 -7.66 26.44 -30.47
C THR A 693 -8.09 26.55 -31.94
N ALA A 694 -8.02 27.74 -32.54
CA ALA A 694 -8.40 27.92 -33.94
C ALA A 694 -7.55 27.08 -34.92
N THR A 695 -6.30 26.73 -34.57
CA THR A 695 -5.42 25.90 -35.41
C THR A 695 -5.87 24.44 -35.47
N ASP A 696 -6.65 23.98 -34.48
CA ASP A 696 -7.28 22.66 -34.45
C ASP A 696 -8.50 22.55 -35.38
N LYS A 697 -8.93 23.65 -36.00
CA LYS A 697 -10.13 23.72 -36.82
C LYS A 697 -9.81 23.58 -38.30
N THR A 698 -10.50 22.69 -38.98
CA THR A 698 -10.58 22.68 -40.45
C THR A 698 -11.78 23.53 -40.88
N GLU A 699 -11.54 24.69 -41.46
CA GLU A 699 -12.63 25.56 -41.91
C GLU A 699 -13.32 25.05 -43.18
N LEU A 700 -14.65 25.01 -43.13
CA LEU A 700 -15.51 24.84 -44.31
C LEU A 700 -16.15 26.19 -44.62
N LYS A 701 -16.03 26.68 -45.86
CA LYS A 701 -16.61 27.98 -46.30
C LYS A 701 -18.11 28.07 -46.01
N SER A 702 -18.82 26.97 -46.19
CA SER A 702 -20.20 26.76 -45.78
C SER A 702 -20.44 25.26 -45.61
N LYS A 703 -21.49 24.87 -44.87
CA LYS A 703 -21.88 23.46 -44.76
C LYS A 703 -22.23 22.93 -46.16
N PRO A 704 -21.55 21.88 -46.67
CA PRO A 704 -21.83 21.36 -48.01
C PRO A 704 -23.30 20.95 -48.17
N ALA A 705 -23.95 21.35 -49.27
CA ALA A 705 -25.38 21.12 -49.51
C ALA A 705 -25.78 19.63 -49.47
N GLY A 706 -24.86 18.77 -49.88
CA GLY A 706 -24.98 17.31 -49.83
C GLY A 706 -25.01 16.67 -48.44
N THR A 707 -24.66 17.43 -47.39
CA THR A 707 -24.50 16.89 -46.04
C THR A 707 -25.83 16.43 -45.44
N ARG A 708 -25.87 15.20 -44.90
CA ARG A 708 -26.99 14.62 -44.15
C ARG A 708 -26.67 14.45 -42.66
N LEU A 709 -25.43 14.12 -42.34
CA LEU A 709 -24.92 14.12 -40.97
C LEU A 709 -23.66 14.99 -40.88
N SER A 710 -23.59 15.81 -39.84
CA SER A 710 -22.45 16.68 -39.56
C SER A 710 -22.03 16.48 -38.12
N LYS A 711 -20.79 16.09 -37.89
CA LYS A 711 -20.18 15.86 -36.58
C LYS A 711 -18.82 16.57 -36.51
N LYS A 712 -18.20 16.56 -35.32
CA LYS A 712 -16.93 17.24 -35.03
C LYS A 712 -15.83 16.81 -36.01
N ARG A 713 -15.73 15.51 -36.29
CA ARG A 713 -14.66 14.86 -37.07
C ARG A 713 -15.06 14.38 -38.45
N TYR A 714 -16.34 14.43 -38.81
CA TYR A 714 -16.77 13.90 -40.10
C TYR A 714 -18.10 14.52 -40.56
N LEU A 715 -18.30 14.51 -41.87
CA LEU A 715 -19.59 14.75 -42.52
C LEU A 715 -19.95 13.52 -43.35
N ILE A 716 -21.24 13.21 -43.46
CA ILE A 716 -21.77 12.13 -44.32
C ILE A 716 -22.86 12.72 -45.20
N GLY A 717 -22.88 12.36 -46.47
CA GLY A 717 -23.85 12.88 -47.42
C GLY A 717 -23.67 12.35 -48.83
N GLU A 718 -24.15 13.13 -49.78
CA GLU A 718 -24.14 12.84 -51.21
C GLU A 718 -23.64 14.06 -51.99
N ASN A 719 -22.78 13.86 -53.00
CA ASN A 719 -22.16 14.93 -53.78
C ASN A 719 -21.35 15.91 -52.91
N LEU A 720 -20.50 15.36 -52.03
CA LEU A 720 -19.64 16.14 -51.15
C LEU A 720 -18.45 16.75 -51.93
N PRO A 721 -18.06 18.00 -51.63
CA PRO A 721 -16.99 18.69 -52.36
C PRO A 721 -15.62 18.10 -52.03
N LYS A 722 -14.69 18.17 -53.00
CA LYS A 722 -13.27 17.90 -52.80
C LYS A 722 -12.53 19.16 -52.32
N GLY A 723 -11.47 18.97 -51.54
CA GLY A 723 -10.58 20.04 -51.07
C GLY A 723 -9.28 19.48 -50.52
N ASP A 724 -8.30 20.35 -50.29
CA ASP A 724 -6.95 19.94 -49.85
C ASP A 724 -6.86 19.78 -48.32
N SER A 725 -7.69 20.50 -47.56
CA SER A 725 -7.64 20.56 -46.09
C SER A 725 -8.39 19.41 -45.38
N TYR A 726 -9.04 18.55 -46.15
CA TYR A 726 -9.80 17.39 -45.67
C TYR A 726 -9.78 16.29 -46.74
N TRP A 727 -10.04 15.06 -46.33
CA TRP A 727 -10.23 13.95 -47.24
C TRP A 727 -11.69 13.73 -47.56
N VAL A 728 -11.95 13.26 -48.79
CA VAL A 728 -13.27 12.79 -49.24
C VAL A 728 -13.16 11.33 -49.61
N GLY A 729 -14.13 10.52 -49.21
CA GLY A 729 -14.19 9.11 -49.60
C GLY A 729 -15.62 8.60 -49.72
N LYS A 730 -15.75 7.36 -50.15
CA LYS A 730 -17.00 6.63 -50.28
C LYS A 730 -17.02 5.44 -49.34
N MET A 731 -18.15 5.22 -48.67
CA MET A 731 -18.31 4.09 -47.76
C MET A 731 -18.26 2.74 -48.48
N SER A 732 -18.58 2.70 -49.78
CA SER A 732 -18.36 1.51 -50.61
C SER A 732 -16.89 1.08 -50.67
N ASN A 733 -15.94 2.03 -50.58
CA ASN A 733 -14.52 1.73 -50.57
C ASN A 733 -13.98 1.39 -49.18
N THR A 734 -14.54 1.99 -48.12
CA THR A 734 -13.97 1.98 -46.76
C THR A 734 -14.72 1.12 -45.75
N ALA A 735 -16.01 0.89 -45.97
CA ALA A 735 -16.90 0.16 -45.08
C ALA A 735 -17.62 -1.01 -45.77
N ASN A 736 -17.34 -1.26 -47.06
CA ASN A 736 -17.99 -2.28 -47.88
C ASN A 736 -19.52 -2.07 -48.01
N VAL A 737 -19.95 -0.81 -48.04
CA VAL A 737 -21.34 -0.45 -48.35
C VAL A 737 -21.61 -0.70 -49.85
N ALA A 738 -22.80 -1.18 -50.16
CA ALA A 738 -23.17 -1.51 -51.53
C ALA A 738 -23.21 -0.23 -52.40
N PRO A 739 -22.56 -0.22 -53.58
CA PRO A 739 -22.50 0.97 -54.45
C PRO A 739 -23.86 1.51 -54.91
N ASP A 740 -24.90 0.68 -54.89
CA ASP A 740 -26.28 1.05 -55.25
C ASP A 740 -27.05 1.75 -54.11
N SER A 741 -26.47 1.81 -52.91
CA SER A 741 -27.01 2.51 -51.74
C SER A 741 -25.85 2.98 -50.85
N ASP A 742 -25.00 3.83 -51.43
CA ASP A 742 -23.74 4.30 -50.84
C ASP A 742 -23.88 5.68 -50.17
N ALA A 743 -22.84 6.07 -49.42
CA ALA A 743 -22.69 7.40 -48.86
C ALA A 743 -21.26 7.93 -49.05
N GLU A 744 -21.14 9.22 -49.33
CA GLU A 744 -19.87 9.94 -49.30
C GLU A 744 -19.61 10.49 -47.90
N PHE A 745 -18.33 10.62 -47.55
CA PHE A 745 -17.92 11.26 -46.31
C PHE A 745 -16.80 12.27 -46.53
N ILE A 746 -16.72 13.23 -45.62
CA ILE A 746 -15.58 14.14 -45.46
C ILE A 746 -14.98 13.94 -44.06
N VAL A 747 -13.67 13.85 -43.96
CA VAL A 747 -12.93 13.80 -42.69
C VAL A 747 -11.75 14.81 -42.72
N PRO A 748 -11.49 15.56 -41.65
CA PRO A 748 -10.40 16.51 -41.61
C PRO A 748 -9.05 15.78 -41.60
N ARG A 749 -7.99 16.45 -42.05
CA ARG A 749 -6.63 15.90 -41.95
C ARG A 749 -6.15 15.89 -40.50
N GLY A 750 -5.33 14.89 -40.16
CA GLY A 750 -4.68 14.75 -38.85
C GLY A 750 -5.63 14.68 -37.66
N SER A 751 -5.36 15.44 -36.60
CA SER A 751 -6.17 15.54 -35.37
C SER A 751 -7.23 16.65 -35.40
N ASN A 752 -7.39 17.36 -36.53
CA ASN A 752 -8.30 18.51 -36.65
C ASN A 752 -9.79 18.12 -36.58
N ARG A 753 -10.64 19.14 -36.40
CA ARG A 753 -12.11 19.04 -36.32
C ARG A 753 -12.81 20.20 -37.03
N PHE A 754 -14.06 20.04 -37.46
CA PHE A 754 -14.80 21.08 -38.21
C PHE A 754 -15.45 22.14 -37.30
N HIS A 755 -15.84 21.77 -36.07
CA HIS A 755 -16.44 22.67 -35.09
C HIS A 755 -16.18 22.20 -33.65
N PHE A 756 -16.38 23.09 -32.67
CA PHE A 756 -16.13 22.84 -31.23
C PHE A 756 -17.42 22.74 -30.38
N VAL A 757 -18.59 22.65 -31.02
CA VAL A 757 -19.88 22.56 -30.31
C VAL A 757 -20.04 21.18 -29.65
N GLY A 758 -20.40 21.18 -28.36
CA GLY A 758 -20.75 19.97 -27.60
C GLY A 758 -19.55 19.20 -27.03
N GLY A 759 -18.56 19.89 -26.48
CA GLY A 759 -17.26 19.31 -26.13
C GLY A 759 -16.35 19.23 -27.36
N ALA A 760 -15.05 19.37 -27.16
CA ALA A 760 -14.11 19.39 -28.29
C ALA A 760 -12.82 18.63 -28.04
N LYS A 761 -12.58 18.13 -26.82
CA LYS A 761 -11.37 17.41 -26.42
C LYS A 761 -11.45 15.95 -26.80
N PHE A 762 -12.61 15.32 -26.58
CA PHE A 762 -12.86 13.95 -27.01
C PHE A 762 -13.44 13.93 -28.43
N ILE A 763 -12.76 13.25 -29.35
CA ILE A 763 -13.18 13.17 -30.75
C ILE A 763 -12.92 11.78 -31.35
N HIS A 764 -13.80 11.38 -32.28
CA HIS A 764 -13.68 10.13 -33.06
C HIS A 764 -14.34 10.32 -34.43
N GLY A 765 -14.14 9.39 -35.37
CA GLY A 765 -14.71 9.46 -36.73
C GLY A 765 -13.74 9.89 -37.82
N GLY A 766 -12.48 10.13 -37.46
CA GLY A 766 -11.37 10.34 -38.40
C GLY A 766 -10.78 9.02 -38.91
N ILE A 767 -9.51 9.11 -39.35
CA ILE A 767 -8.76 8.00 -39.95
C ILE A 767 -7.42 7.74 -39.26
N MET A 768 -7.16 8.39 -38.12
CA MET A 768 -5.89 8.21 -37.40
C MET A 768 -5.78 6.77 -36.89
N PRO A 769 -4.58 6.18 -36.79
CA PRO A 769 -4.41 4.83 -36.27
C PRO A 769 -5.03 4.63 -34.87
N GLN A 770 -5.05 5.65 -34.02
CA GLN A 770 -5.77 5.61 -32.73
C GLN A 770 -7.27 5.35 -32.87
N GLU A 771 -7.87 5.71 -34.01
CA GLU A 771 -9.29 5.56 -34.34
C GLU A 771 -9.58 4.31 -35.19
N VAL A 772 -8.65 3.90 -36.08
CA VAL A 772 -8.86 2.81 -37.07
C VAL A 772 -8.06 1.54 -36.79
N CYS A 773 -7.09 1.55 -35.88
CA CYS A 773 -6.45 0.32 -35.38
C CYS A 773 -7.35 -0.29 -34.29
N VAL A 774 -8.35 -1.05 -34.71
CA VAL A 774 -9.37 -1.60 -33.81
C VAL A 774 -8.86 -2.92 -33.22
N PRO A 775 -8.86 -3.11 -31.89
CA PRO A 775 -8.37 -4.35 -31.29
C PRO A 775 -9.28 -5.54 -31.59
N VAL A 776 -8.68 -6.72 -31.74
CA VAL A 776 -9.36 -8.03 -31.74
C VAL A 776 -8.57 -8.95 -30.81
N MET A 777 -9.09 -9.16 -29.60
CA MET A 777 -8.46 -9.99 -28.58
C MET A 777 -9.23 -11.29 -28.38
N HIS A 778 -8.59 -12.42 -28.71
CA HIS A 778 -9.12 -13.75 -28.48
C HIS A 778 -8.70 -14.27 -27.11
N LEU A 779 -9.67 -14.70 -26.30
CA LEU A 779 -9.44 -15.25 -24.98
C LEU A 779 -10.00 -16.67 -24.84
N ARG A 780 -9.25 -17.52 -24.13
CA ARG A 780 -9.65 -18.89 -23.81
C ARG A 780 -9.18 -19.33 -22.42
N ALA A 781 -9.91 -20.24 -21.81
CA ALA A 781 -9.50 -20.89 -20.57
C ALA A 781 -8.35 -21.88 -20.78
N ILE A 782 -7.35 -21.86 -19.88
CA ILE A 782 -6.24 -22.82 -19.89
C ILE A 782 -6.67 -24.08 -19.13
N HIS A 783 -6.67 -25.24 -19.80
CA HIS A 783 -7.01 -26.54 -19.18
C HIS A 783 -5.86 -27.08 -18.31
N SER A 784 -6.20 -27.85 -17.26
CA SER A 784 -5.30 -28.31 -16.19
C SER A 784 -4.08 -29.12 -16.66
N THR A 785 -4.16 -29.83 -17.78
CA THR A 785 -3.01 -30.57 -18.36
C THR A 785 -1.96 -29.66 -19.00
N VAL A 786 -2.31 -28.41 -19.36
CA VAL A 786 -1.38 -27.38 -19.87
C VAL A 786 -0.82 -26.52 -18.73
N LYS A 787 -1.44 -26.52 -17.53
CA LYS A 787 -0.96 -25.76 -16.36
C LYS A 787 0.49 -26.08 -15.98
N GLN A 788 0.96 -27.31 -16.19
CA GLN A 788 2.34 -27.69 -15.85
C GLN A 788 3.38 -27.27 -16.90
N LYS A 789 2.98 -26.94 -18.14
CA LYS A 789 3.91 -26.56 -19.23
C LYS A 789 3.99 -25.05 -19.51
N GLN A 790 3.05 -24.24 -19.01
CA GLN A 790 2.93 -22.81 -19.35
C GLN A 790 2.82 -21.85 -18.15
N THR A 791 2.98 -22.29 -16.90
CA THR A 791 3.14 -21.34 -15.79
C THR A 791 4.41 -20.52 -15.99
N LYS A 792 4.25 -19.20 -16.15
CA LYS A 792 5.39 -18.27 -16.20
C LYS A 792 6.29 -18.53 -15.01
N GLN A 793 7.58 -18.73 -15.28
CA GLN A 793 8.57 -18.90 -14.23
C GLN A 793 8.76 -17.56 -13.52
N LYS A 794 9.08 -17.56 -12.23
CA LYS A 794 9.52 -16.32 -11.60
C LYS A 794 10.87 -15.93 -12.18
N VAL A 795 11.10 -14.64 -12.38
CA VAL A 795 12.40 -14.14 -12.86
C VAL A 795 13.54 -14.65 -11.98
N GLY A 796 14.62 -15.09 -12.61
CA GLY A 796 15.87 -15.40 -11.91
C GLY A 796 16.47 -14.12 -11.34
N VAL A 797 17.01 -14.18 -10.13
CA VAL A 797 17.70 -13.05 -9.49
C VAL A 797 19.01 -13.55 -8.95
N VAL A 798 20.10 -12.85 -9.27
CA VAL A 798 21.44 -13.17 -8.81
C VAL A 798 22.17 -11.90 -8.36
N PRO A 799 23.01 -11.95 -7.31
CA PRO A 799 23.94 -10.86 -7.04
C PRO A 799 24.97 -10.76 -8.17
N LEU A 800 25.33 -9.53 -8.57
CA LEU A 800 26.30 -9.31 -9.65
C LEU A 800 27.75 -9.63 -9.26
N LYS A 801 28.04 -9.71 -7.96
CA LYS A 801 29.34 -10.10 -7.42
C LYS A 801 29.21 -11.41 -6.66
N SER A 802 30.13 -12.33 -6.90
CA SER A 802 30.24 -13.59 -6.14
C SER A 802 31.73 -13.90 -5.90
N PRO A 803 32.21 -13.91 -4.64
CA PRO A 803 31.47 -13.59 -3.42
C PRO A 803 31.01 -12.12 -3.41
N VAL A 804 29.90 -11.86 -2.71
CA VAL A 804 29.49 -10.48 -2.40
C VAL A 804 30.46 -9.92 -1.37
N LYS A 805 31.00 -8.73 -1.58
CA LYS A 805 31.89 -8.07 -0.63
C LYS A 805 31.15 -6.94 0.07
N ILE A 806 31.20 -6.93 1.40
CA ILE A 806 30.67 -5.87 2.25
C ILE A 806 31.86 -5.18 2.93
N VAL A 807 32.02 -3.88 2.74
CA VAL A 807 33.17 -3.11 3.27
C VAL A 807 32.80 -2.05 4.28
N SER A 808 31.50 -1.81 4.47
CA SER A 808 30.94 -0.84 5.42
C SER A 808 29.75 -1.44 6.17
N ASN A 809 29.42 -0.88 7.33
CA ASN A 809 28.25 -1.30 8.13
C ASN A 809 26.92 -1.18 7.36
N ILE A 810 26.89 -0.29 6.37
CA ILE A 810 25.79 -0.12 5.43
C ILE A 810 26.41 -0.14 4.04
N ASP A 811 26.14 -1.17 3.24
CA ASP A 811 26.73 -1.34 1.91
C ASP A 811 25.66 -1.70 0.88
N ARG A 812 25.94 -1.46 -0.40
CA ARG A 812 25.01 -1.71 -1.51
C ARG A 812 25.40 -2.97 -2.26
N ILE A 813 24.49 -3.92 -2.29
CA ILE A 813 24.60 -5.13 -3.11
C ILE A 813 23.79 -4.92 -4.38
N GLN A 814 24.43 -5.04 -5.53
CA GLN A 814 23.75 -4.97 -6.81
C GLN A 814 23.28 -6.37 -7.24
N PHE A 815 22.02 -6.47 -7.62
CA PHE A 815 21.38 -7.67 -8.13
C PHE A 815 21.01 -7.50 -9.58
N LEU A 816 21.03 -8.59 -10.34
CA LEU A 816 20.53 -8.65 -11.70
C LEU A 816 19.29 -9.55 -11.74
N GLN A 817 18.20 -9.01 -12.27
CA GLN A 817 17.08 -9.80 -12.75
C GLN A 817 17.48 -10.42 -14.11
N ALA A 818 17.67 -11.73 -14.14
CA ALA A 818 18.27 -12.44 -15.28
C ALA A 818 17.47 -12.22 -16.58
N ASP A 819 16.14 -12.32 -16.48
CA ASP A 819 15.22 -12.24 -17.60
C ASP A 819 14.19 -11.12 -17.39
N PRO A 820 13.73 -10.42 -18.44
CA PRO A 820 12.62 -9.47 -18.34
C PRO A 820 11.31 -10.18 -17.96
N ILE A 821 10.44 -9.49 -17.23
CA ILE A 821 9.05 -9.92 -17.13
C ILE A 821 8.39 -9.83 -18.51
N GLY A 822 7.58 -10.82 -18.86
CA GLY A 822 7.02 -10.92 -20.21
C GLY A 822 6.27 -12.23 -20.39
N GLU A 823 6.31 -12.83 -21.58
CA GLU A 823 5.56 -14.05 -21.87
C GLU A 823 6.06 -15.27 -21.07
N LYS A 824 7.35 -15.36 -20.80
CA LYS A 824 7.97 -16.52 -20.13
C LYS A 824 8.15 -16.33 -18.62
N TYR A 825 8.39 -15.11 -18.17
CA TYR A 825 8.70 -14.82 -16.77
C TYR A 825 7.73 -13.82 -16.13
N LYS A 826 7.46 -14.03 -14.83
CA LYS A 826 6.69 -13.12 -13.97
C LYS A 826 7.57 -12.55 -12.86
N ALA A 827 7.13 -11.44 -12.27
CA ALA A 827 7.83 -10.77 -11.18
C ALA A 827 8.10 -11.71 -9.98
N ARG A 828 9.17 -11.41 -9.23
CA ARG A 828 9.61 -12.18 -8.05
C ARG A 828 9.88 -11.24 -6.89
N GLU A 829 9.22 -11.44 -5.76
CA GLU A 829 9.55 -10.74 -4.52
C GLU A 829 10.42 -11.62 -3.61
N LEU A 830 11.51 -11.04 -3.12
CA LEU A 830 12.50 -11.70 -2.28
C LEU A 830 12.67 -10.95 -0.96
N ALA A 831 12.73 -11.69 0.15
CA ALA A 831 13.30 -11.22 1.40
C ALA A 831 14.80 -11.57 1.41
N ILE A 832 15.66 -10.58 1.65
CA ILE A 832 17.11 -10.70 1.51
C ILE A 832 17.78 -10.29 2.82
N TRP A 833 18.72 -11.08 3.33
CA TRP A 833 19.53 -10.80 4.52
C TRP A 833 20.83 -11.60 4.52
N ILE A 834 21.71 -11.35 5.48
CA ILE A 834 22.99 -12.07 5.66
C ILE A 834 22.90 -12.93 6.92
N GLU A 835 23.39 -14.16 6.85
CA GLU A 835 23.55 -15.11 7.96
C GLU A 835 25.02 -15.43 8.21
N ASP A 836 25.35 -15.71 9.47
CA ASP A 836 26.61 -16.30 9.91
C ASP A 836 26.63 -17.84 9.65
N PRO A 837 27.75 -18.55 9.94
CA PRO A 837 27.82 -20.00 9.77
C PRO A 837 26.85 -20.80 10.66
N ASP A 838 26.42 -20.24 11.78
CA ASP A 838 25.49 -20.85 12.73
C ASP A 838 24.02 -20.64 12.33
N GLY A 839 23.77 -19.85 11.28
CA GLY A 839 22.45 -19.54 10.75
C GLY A 839 21.78 -18.37 11.46
N ASN A 840 22.50 -17.62 12.28
CA ASN A 840 21.98 -16.40 12.88
C ASN A 840 22.01 -15.28 11.84
N LYS A 841 20.94 -14.49 11.82
CA LYS A 841 20.84 -13.30 10.99
C LYS A 841 21.78 -12.22 11.55
N VAL A 842 22.67 -11.70 10.70
CA VAL A 842 23.65 -10.64 11.01
C VAL A 842 23.43 -9.37 10.18
N SER A 843 22.24 -9.21 9.62
CA SER A 843 21.83 -8.01 8.90
C SER A 843 20.33 -7.77 8.99
N ALA A 844 19.92 -6.52 8.72
CA ALA A 844 18.54 -6.20 8.43
C ALA A 844 17.99 -7.04 7.25
N SER A 845 16.66 -7.20 7.21
CA SER A 845 15.95 -7.98 6.20
C SER A 845 15.24 -7.08 5.21
N GLU A 846 15.66 -7.12 3.94
CA GLU A 846 15.11 -6.27 2.89
C GLU A 846 14.14 -7.03 1.99
N LYS A 847 12.92 -6.49 1.78
CA LYS A 847 11.92 -7.06 0.86
C LYS A 847 11.92 -6.33 -0.48
N VAL A 848 12.39 -7.01 -1.53
CA VAL A 848 12.57 -6.40 -2.85
C VAL A 848 11.81 -7.18 -3.92
N LEU A 849 10.99 -6.44 -4.66
CA LEU A 849 10.28 -6.94 -5.84
C LEU A 849 11.17 -6.77 -7.07
N PHE A 850 11.30 -7.80 -7.90
CA PHE A 850 11.98 -7.77 -9.18
C PHE A 850 10.95 -7.93 -10.29
N ASP A 851 10.62 -6.82 -10.96
CA ASP A 851 9.52 -6.71 -11.93
C ASP A 851 9.89 -5.91 -13.20
N SER A 852 11.18 -5.81 -13.54
CA SER A 852 11.61 -5.08 -14.73
C SER A 852 11.19 -5.81 -16.02
N SER A 853 10.56 -5.09 -16.95
CA SER A 853 10.16 -5.62 -18.27
C SER A 853 11.17 -5.30 -19.37
N SER A 854 12.31 -4.68 -19.05
CA SER A 854 13.27 -4.23 -20.06
C SER A 854 14.12 -5.37 -20.61
N ASP A 855 14.28 -5.41 -21.93
CA ASP A 855 15.20 -6.33 -22.61
C ASP A 855 16.69 -5.97 -22.39
N LYS A 856 16.99 -4.73 -21.98
CA LYS A 856 18.37 -4.31 -21.69
C LYS A 856 18.80 -4.77 -20.31
N MET A 857 19.96 -5.42 -20.23
CA MET A 857 20.48 -5.99 -18.98
C MET A 857 20.78 -4.93 -17.90
N GLU A 858 21.31 -3.77 -18.29
CA GLU A 858 21.55 -2.65 -17.36
C GLU A 858 20.23 -2.18 -16.71
N GLU A 859 19.12 -2.30 -17.44
CA GLU A 859 17.79 -1.91 -17.00
C GLU A 859 17.07 -2.96 -16.13
N ARG A 860 17.78 -4.04 -15.83
CA ARG A 860 17.32 -5.11 -14.94
C ARG A 860 18.19 -5.23 -13.68
N LYS A 861 19.07 -4.27 -13.45
CA LYS A 861 19.89 -4.21 -12.24
C LYS A 861 19.12 -3.46 -11.15
N ARG A 862 19.21 -3.96 -9.91
CA ARG A 862 18.69 -3.28 -8.71
C ARG A 862 19.78 -3.17 -7.67
N ASN A 863 19.92 -2.00 -7.06
CA ASN A 863 20.78 -1.79 -5.91
C ASN A 863 19.96 -2.00 -4.64
N ILE A 864 20.44 -2.86 -3.74
CA ILE A 864 19.80 -3.14 -2.46
C ILE A 864 20.81 -2.82 -1.37
N GLN A 865 20.44 -1.91 -0.48
CA GLN A 865 21.28 -1.53 0.64
C GLN A 865 21.06 -2.52 1.78
N ILE A 866 22.14 -3.11 2.28
CA ILE A 866 22.10 -4.03 3.42
C ILE A 866 22.86 -3.39 4.58
N LYS A 867 22.21 -3.36 5.74
CA LYS A 867 22.79 -2.94 7.01
C LYS A 867 23.19 -4.16 7.83
N ILE A 868 24.47 -4.24 8.17
CA ILE A 868 25.02 -5.27 9.05
C ILE A 868 24.64 -4.95 10.51
N GLU A 869 24.27 -5.99 11.27
CA GLU A 869 23.87 -5.90 12.67
C GLU A 869 24.77 -6.81 13.52
N GLY A 870 25.52 -6.23 14.46
CA GLY A 870 26.45 -6.95 15.33
C GLY A 870 27.85 -6.34 15.36
N SER A 871 28.82 -7.07 15.91
CA SER A 871 30.24 -6.72 15.97
C SER A 871 31.11 -7.99 15.87
N GLY A 872 32.42 -7.83 15.67
CA GLY A 872 33.35 -8.96 15.56
C GLY A 872 33.29 -9.68 14.21
N PHE A 873 33.04 -8.94 13.13
CA PHE A 873 33.01 -9.51 11.78
C PHE A 873 34.42 -9.77 11.28
N ASP A 874 34.66 -10.98 10.77
CA ASP A 874 35.97 -11.38 10.26
C ASP A 874 35.85 -11.91 8.83
N ARG A 875 36.69 -11.39 7.92
CA ARG A 875 36.76 -11.79 6.51
C ARG A 875 37.02 -13.28 6.27
N THR A 876 37.49 -14.02 7.26
CA THR A 876 37.74 -15.47 7.22
C THR A 876 36.50 -16.30 7.57
N ILE A 877 35.46 -15.68 8.14
CA ILE A 877 34.20 -16.33 8.47
C ILE A 877 33.32 -16.43 7.21
N SER A 878 32.71 -17.60 7.01
CA SER A 878 31.91 -17.90 5.82
C SER A 878 30.47 -17.41 5.96
N TYR A 879 30.25 -16.11 5.76
CA TYR A 879 28.91 -15.51 5.72
C TYR A 879 28.13 -15.89 4.44
N LYS A 880 26.80 -15.87 4.54
CA LYS A 880 25.90 -16.17 3.42
C LYS A 880 24.84 -15.10 3.26
N LEU A 881 24.70 -14.58 2.05
CA LEU A 881 23.55 -13.81 1.63
C LEU A 881 22.41 -14.79 1.35
N ILE A 882 21.33 -14.70 2.11
CA ILE A 882 20.11 -15.46 1.92
C ILE A 882 19.10 -14.64 1.12
N MET A 883 18.50 -15.28 0.13
CA MET A 883 17.42 -14.74 -0.68
C MET A 883 16.24 -15.71 -0.60
N GLU A 884 15.19 -15.34 0.14
CA GLU A 884 13.98 -16.13 0.32
C GLU A 884 12.84 -15.57 -0.53
N ASP A 885 12.21 -16.42 -1.33
CA ASP A 885 11.00 -16.06 -2.08
C ASP A 885 9.81 -15.89 -1.14
N THR A 886 9.18 -14.71 -1.14
CA THR A 886 8.17 -14.36 -0.12
C THR A 886 6.89 -15.20 -0.20
N GLU A 887 6.56 -15.70 -1.40
CA GLU A 887 5.38 -16.52 -1.69
C GLU A 887 5.65 -18.02 -1.48
N SER A 888 6.73 -18.55 -2.05
CA SER A 888 7.02 -19.99 -2.03
C SER A 888 7.90 -20.45 -0.86
N LYS A 889 8.51 -19.50 -0.13
CA LYS A 889 9.44 -19.74 0.98
C LYS A 889 10.70 -20.52 0.61
N THR A 890 11.01 -20.64 -0.69
CA THR A 890 12.27 -21.25 -1.16
C THR A 890 13.43 -20.30 -0.95
N LYS A 891 14.55 -20.81 -0.43
CA LYS A 891 15.78 -20.04 -0.18
C LYS A 891 16.88 -20.36 -1.18
N THR A 892 17.61 -19.34 -1.61
CA THR A 892 18.90 -19.44 -2.31
C THR A 892 19.96 -18.68 -1.53
N SER A 893 21.21 -19.17 -1.53
CA SER A 893 22.30 -18.57 -0.77
C SER A 893 23.52 -18.28 -1.64
N HIS A 894 24.20 -17.16 -1.37
CA HIS A 894 25.45 -16.78 -2.03
C HIS A 894 26.52 -16.43 -0.98
N SER A 895 27.79 -16.73 -1.26
CA SER A 895 28.89 -16.42 -0.35
C SER A 895 29.09 -14.92 -0.18
N VAL A 896 29.33 -14.49 1.06
CA VAL A 896 29.61 -13.10 1.44
C VAL A 896 30.94 -13.03 2.16
N THR A 897 31.73 -12.00 1.85
CA THR A 897 32.91 -11.61 2.61
C THR A 897 32.65 -10.25 3.25
N ILE A 898 32.67 -10.20 4.58
CA ILE A 898 32.57 -8.96 5.35
C ILE A 898 34.00 -8.52 5.71
N ASP A 899 34.40 -7.34 5.23
CA ASP A 899 35.75 -6.77 5.31
C ASP A 899 35.64 -5.29 5.71
N LEU A 900 35.16 -5.05 6.93
CA LEU A 900 34.94 -3.72 7.48
C LEU A 900 36.29 -3.04 7.76
N ALA A 901 36.52 -1.85 7.19
CA ALA A 901 37.78 -1.12 7.36
C ALA A 901 37.95 -0.53 8.78
N PHE A 902 36.84 -0.21 9.45
CA PHE A 902 36.78 0.33 10.81
C PHE A 902 35.54 -0.25 11.50
N GLU A 903 35.68 -0.81 12.70
CA GLU A 903 34.53 -1.27 13.50
C GLU A 903 33.75 -0.08 14.13
N ASP A 904 34.34 1.12 14.12
CA ASP A 904 33.85 2.33 14.79
C ASP A 904 33.90 3.56 13.86
N ASP A 905 33.03 3.62 12.85
CA ASP A 905 32.77 4.87 12.11
C ASP A 905 31.49 5.52 12.65
N PHE A 906 31.54 6.06 13.88
CA PHE A 906 30.56 7.02 14.39
C PHE A 906 31.22 7.98 15.40
N PHE A 907 31.58 9.17 14.93
CA PHE A 907 31.66 10.39 15.73
C PHE A 907 30.59 11.37 15.26
#